data_AF-F7L177-F1
#
_entry.id   AF-F7L177-F1
#
_cell.length_a   1.000
_cell.length_b   1.000
_cell.length_c   1.000
_cell.angle_alpha   90.00
_cell.angle_beta   90.00
_cell.angle_gamma   90.00
#
_symmetry.space_group_name_H-M   'P 1'
#
loop_
_entity.id
_entity.type
_entity.pdbx_description
1 polymer ?
#
loop_
_entity_poly.entity_id
_entity_poly.type
_entity_poly.pdbx_seq_one_letter_code
_entity_poly.pdbx_strand_id
1 'polypeptide(L)'
;MSNYWTKRFEEEEKQRNISNKAYVKEIEKQYKIAENKIKSDIEKWYIRIADNNQISLADAKKLLTKDELKEFKWILAEYTQKAKSGAWKKELENASARVHIQRLEALQLQVKNSIETLRNKENEMLEDYLIKNYEDTYYHSLYEISKGLNLKTSFATLDKNKINQVIIKPWLKDGKNFSDRIWQDKEQLINTLRTKITQSFITGSTLDEAVEDISKFVSDKIKNKEYVARRLLETESAAYASKAQIEAFKSIDVDKYEIVATLDLHTSEICQEMDGKVFNISDQEIGVTVPPFHSHCRTVIAPYFDDEPTRVSRDENGEYKEVKYMNYKEWKDQYIKKDTDKLYIQVNGKGNLESKNKSDIIKSRNATIDKEIKENVLKDVKHNSGLGTVGKRTLRNLGLDENLNFEMMDARGSVSSDCDIELTKSKKIMYRRKFKTMNLSLNDERNLYYREKTIFHESYHAMLDNKLVDVYFSDVDFIDKWRDIEEVFAESSGHYLSDLVGNKVKLGVSYPERMAEVLPRLKKFRKFKECKTISDFGRIAYYERYKGKNAIWIPIRDVIFKQELDILEYSKQYVDYIEKNKSKIFTLIYKNAPDILSKEEVVEIVDRSTEIMKNTTSIDNLTDFEKEIFYNVLVSAMKLKGVK
;
A
#
# COMPACT_ATOMS: atom_id res chain seq x y z
N MET A 1 -11.85 16.68 -8.02
CA MET A 1 -11.09 15.44 -7.78
C MET A 1 -9.60 15.66 -7.48
N SER A 2 -8.99 16.82 -7.83
CA SER A 2 -7.59 17.18 -7.48
C SER A 2 -7.23 16.91 -6.00
N ASN A 3 -8.01 17.41 -5.03
CA ASN A 3 -7.74 17.24 -3.58
C ASN A 3 -7.58 15.77 -3.10
N TYR A 4 -8.23 14.78 -3.73
CA TYR A 4 -8.05 13.38 -3.33
C TYR A 4 -6.64 12.87 -3.66
N TRP A 5 -6.17 13.14 -4.88
CA TRP A 5 -4.86 12.68 -5.33
C TRP A 5 -3.73 13.45 -4.64
N THR A 6 -3.89 14.78 -4.53
CA THR A 6 -3.00 15.64 -3.73
C THR A 6 -2.79 15.08 -2.33
N LYS A 7 -3.87 14.81 -1.58
CA LYS A 7 -3.77 14.32 -0.20
C LYS A 7 -3.11 12.95 -0.07
N ARG A 8 -3.33 12.05 -1.02
CA ARG A 8 -2.75 10.69 -0.99
C ARG A 8 -1.26 10.67 -1.29
N PHE A 9 -0.84 11.43 -2.29
CA PHE A 9 0.56 11.52 -2.65
C PHE A 9 1.35 12.38 -1.65
N GLU A 10 0.71 13.34 -0.96
CA GLU A 10 1.27 13.97 0.25
C GLU A 10 1.47 12.99 1.42
N GLU A 11 0.54 12.06 1.63
CA GLU A 11 0.69 11.01 2.66
C GLU A 11 1.84 10.05 2.32
N GLU A 12 2.02 9.69 1.05
CA GLU A 12 3.15 8.91 0.55
C GLU A 12 4.48 9.63 0.80
N GLU A 13 4.54 10.93 0.48
CA GLU A 13 5.70 11.77 0.75
C GLU A 13 6.06 11.81 2.25
N LYS A 14 5.06 11.89 3.13
CA LYS A 14 5.28 11.86 4.58
C LYS A 14 5.88 10.53 5.04
N GLN A 15 5.41 9.41 4.52
CA GLN A 15 5.97 8.08 4.86
C GLN A 15 7.42 7.97 4.39
N ARG A 16 7.73 8.38 3.15
CA ARG A 16 9.09 8.41 2.63
C ARG A 16 10.01 9.25 3.51
N ASN A 17 9.55 10.43 3.95
CA ASN A 17 10.33 11.30 4.84
C ASN A 17 10.60 10.67 6.21
N ILE A 18 9.69 9.85 6.75
CA ILE A 18 9.94 9.07 7.98
C ILE A 18 11.04 8.04 7.74
N SER A 19 10.99 7.31 6.62
CA SER A 19 12.04 6.36 6.25
C SER A 19 13.40 7.03 6.03
N ASN A 20 13.44 8.15 5.29
CA ASN A 20 14.65 8.95 5.10
C ASN A 20 15.28 9.30 6.45
N LYS A 21 14.50 9.81 7.41
CA LYS A 21 15.00 10.14 8.77
C LYS A 21 15.62 8.95 9.50
N ALA A 22 15.08 7.75 9.33
CA ALA A 22 15.64 6.55 9.94
C ALA A 22 16.99 6.17 9.30
N TYR A 23 17.10 6.26 7.97
CA TYR A 23 18.34 5.97 7.26
C TYR A 23 19.43 7.02 7.48
N VAL A 24 19.06 8.31 7.58
CA VAL A 24 19.99 9.40 7.96
C VAL A 24 20.68 9.05 9.27
N LYS A 25 19.95 8.60 10.29
CA LYS A 25 20.54 8.21 11.58
C LYS A 25 21.56 7.07 11.46
N GLU A 26 21.32 6.11 10.56
CA GLU A 26 22.28 5.02 10.35
C GLU A 26 23.52 5.51 9.58
N ILE A 27 23.37 6.42 8.62
CA ILE A 27 24.52 7.09 7.97
C ILE A 27 25.34 7.85 9.01
N GLU A 28 24.71 8.71 9.83
CA GLU A 28 25.38 9.45 10.90
C GLU A 28 26.19 8.53 11.83
N LYS A 29 25.62 7.36 12.16
CA LYS A 29 26.30 6.33 12.95
C LYS A 29 27.52 5.73 12.24
N GLN A 30 27.44 5.41 10.94
CA GLN A 30 28.60 4.88 10.19
C GLN A 30 29.72 5.92 10.07
N TYR A 31 29.37 7.19 9.84
CA TYR A 31 30.32 8.29 9.85
C TYR A 31 30.99 8.44 11.21
N LYS A 32 30.23 8.30 12.31
CA LYS A 32 30.78 8.34 13.67
C LYS A 32 31.73 7.18 13.96
N ILE A 33 31.42 5.97 13.48
CA ILE A 33 32.29 4.80 13.62
C ILE A 33 33.61 5.04 12.88
N ALA A 34 33.55 5.54 11.64
CA ALA A 34 34.74 5.83 10.84
C ALA A 34 35.58 6.95 11.46
N GLU A 35 34.95 8.01 11.96
CA GLU A 35 35.60 9.10 12.68
C GLU A 35 36.39 8.56 13.88
N ASN A 36 35.73 7.78 14.76
CA ASN A 36 36.35 7.21 15.94
C ASN A 36 37.50 6.25 15.58
N LYS A 37 37.35 5.47 14.50
CA LYS A 37 38.40 4.57 14.01
C LYS A 37 39.64 5.35 13.54
N ILE A 38 39.44 6.41 12.77
CA ILE A 38 40.53 7.27 12.28
C ILE A 38 41.26 7.92 13.47
N LYS A 39 40.51 8.44 14.46
CA LYS A 39 41.10 9.02 15.68
C LYS A 39 41.95 8.01 16.44
N SER A 40 41.42 6.79 16.66
CA SER A 40 42.15 5.72 17.33
C SER A 40 43.41 5.29 16.57
N ASP A 41 43.37 5.25 15.24
CA ASP A 41 44.56 4.91 14.43
C ASP A 41 45.63 6.00 14.54
N ILE A 42 45.23 7.28 14.50
CA ILE A 42 46.13 8.42 14.67
C ILE A 42 46.79 8.34 16.06
N GLU A 43 46.00 8.24 17.14
CA GLU A 43 46.50 8.16 18.52
C GLU A 43 47.52 7.03 18.69
N LYS A 44 47.20 5.82 18.20
CA LYS A 44 48.11 4.66 18.28
C LYS A 44 49.44 4.91 17.59
N TRP A 45 49.42 5.51 16.39
CA TRP A 45 50.64 5.82 15.66
C TRP A 45 51.45 6.90 16.34
N TYR A 46 50.80 7.93 16.86
CA TYR A 46 51.49 9.00 17.57
C TYR A 46 52.14 8.52 18.86
N ILE A 47 51.48 7.65 19.65
CA ILE A 47 52.08 7.00 20.82
C ILE A 47 53.32 6.18 20.44
N ARG A 48 53.29 5.49 19.29
CA ARG A 48 54.44 4.72 18.78
C ARG A 48 55.63 5.58 18.33
N ILE A 49 55.37 6.84 17.98
CA ILE A 49 56.36 7.78 17.44
C ILE A 49 56.91 8.70 18.54
N ALA A 50 56.17 8.92 19.63
CA ALA A 50 56.55 9.86 20.68
C ALA A 50 57.67 9.34 21.60
N ASP A 51 58.74 10.11 21.74
CA ASP A 51 59.75 9.94 22.79
C ASP A 51 59.45 10.98 23.89
N ASN A 52 59.14 10.55 25.11
CA ASN A 52 58.78 11.43 26.26
C ASN A 52 57.65 12.45 25.96
N ASN A 53 56.59 12.02 25.26
CA ASN A 53 55.44 12.85 24.81
C ASN A 53 55.77 13.96 23.79
N GLN A 54 57.01 14.02 23.29
CA GLN A 54 57.39 14.91 22.19
C GLN A 54 57.39 14.13 20.87
N ILE A 55 56.90 14.76 19.81
CA ILE A 55 56.71 14.11 18.51
C ILE A 55 57.58 14.83 17.48
N SER A 56 58.40 14.06 16.75
CA SER A 56 59.24 14.61 15.68
C SER A 56 58.90 14.03 14.31
N LEU A 57 59.00 14.85 13.26
CA LEU A 57 58.92 14.38 11.88
C LEU A 57 60.04 13.36 11.55
N ALA A 58 61.20 13.45 12.20
CA ALA A 58 62.29 12.50 12.00
C ALA A 58 61.87 11.09 12.45
N ASP A 59 61.20 10.98 13.60
CA ASP A 59 60.68 9.71 14.11
C ASP A 59 59.54 9.15 13.26
N ALA A 60 58.68 10.02 12.73
CA ALA A 60 57.61 9.62 11.82
C ALA A 60 58.13 9.08 10.47
N LYS A 61 59.31 9.54 10.04
CA LYS A 61 59.99 9.06 8.82
C LYS A 61 60.87 7.83 9.05
N LYS A 62 61.04 7.37 10.30
CA LYS A 62 61.70 6.08 10.57
C LYS A 62 60.94 4.94 9.91
N LEU A 63 61.69 3.92 9.50
CA LEU A 63 61.11 2.67 9.02
C LEU A 63 60.42 1.93 10.16
N LEU A 64 59.39 1.15 9.83
CA LEU A 64 58.81 0.21 10.78
C LEU A 64 59.88 -0.75 11.29
N THR A 65 59.84 -1.05 12.59
CA THR A 65 60.61 -2.14 13.17
C THR A 65 60.14 -3.49 12.60
N LYS A 66 60.90 -4.56 12.83
CA LYS A 66 60.53 -5.91 12.37
C LYS A 66 59.15 -6.34 12.88
N ASP A 67 58.83 -6.03 14.13
CA ASP A 67 57.56 -6.40 14.75
C ASP A 67 56.41 -5.50 14.29
N GLU A 68 56.64 -4.18 14.19
CA GLU A 68 55.67 -3.24 13.62
C GLU A 68 55.32 -3.58 12.16
N LEU A 69 56.32 -3.96 11.37
CA LEU A 69 56.13 -4.36 9.98
C LEU A 69 55.32 -5.66 9.89
N LYS A 70 55.56 -6.63 10.79
CA LYS A 70 54.79 -7.86 10.85
C LYS A 70 53.31 -7.60 11.19
N GLU A 71 53.06 -6.79 12.22
CA GLU A 71 51.70 -6.38 12.61
C GLU A 71 51.01 -5.62 11.47
N PHE A 72 51.70 -4.67 10.85
CA PHE A 72 51.17 -3.90 9.73
C PHE A 72 50.80 -4.79 8.54
N LYS A 73 51.62 -5.77 8.18
CA LYS A 73 51.31 -6.74 7.12
C LYS A 73 50.09 -7.60 7.44
N TRP A 74 49.90 -7.99 8.71
CA TRP A 74 48.70 -8.71 9.15
C TRP A 74 47.45 -7.85 8.99
N ILE A 75 47.52 -6.58 9.40
CA ILE A 75 46.44 -5.60 9.22
C ILE A 75 46.12 -5.42 7.72
N LEU A 76 47.13 -5.26 6.86
CA LEU A 76 46.92 -5.12 5.42
C LEU A 76 46.28 -6.37 4.80
N ALA A 77 46.61 -7.57 5.28
CA ALA A 77 45.97 -8.80 4.82
C ALA A 77 44.47 -8.82 5.14
N GLU A 78 44.09 -8.41 6.35
CA GLU A 78 42.68 -8.25 6.73
C GLU A 78 41.97 -7.23 5.84
N TYR A 79 42.63 -6.09 5.57
CA TYR A 79 42.07 -5.04 4.71
C TYR A 79 41.91 -5.53 3.27
N THR A 80 42.87 -6.29 2.75
CA THR A 80 42.84 -6.87 1.41
C THR A 80 41.67 -7.83 1.24
N GLN A 81 41.33 -8.59 2.29
CA GLN A 81 40.18 -9.50 2.28
C GLN A 81 38.84 -8.74 2.23
N LYS A 82 38.76 -7.58 2.90
CA LYS A 82 37.55 -6.76 2.96
C LYS A 82 37.46 -5.71 1.84
N ALA A 83 38.53 -5.54 1.05
CA ALA A 83 38.60 -4.53 0.00
C ALA A 83 37.70 -4.90 -1.18
N LYS A 84 36.74 -4.02 -1.50
CA LYS A 84 35.87 -4.17 -2.67
C LYS A 84 36.46 -3.61 -3.97
N SER A 85 37.27 -2.55 -3.87
CA SER A 85 37.89 -1.91 -5.03
C SER A 85 39.13 -2.70 -5.47
N GLY A 86 39.18 -3.14 -6.72
CA GLY A 86 40.36 -3.82 -7.28
C GLY A 86 41.61 -2.94 -7.27
N ALA A 87 41.46 -1.62 -7.51
CA ALA A 87 42.58 -0.68 -7.44
C ALA A 87 43.12 -0.54 -6.00
N TRP A 88 42.23 -0.46 -5.01
CA TRP A 88 42.64 -0.38 -3.60
C TRP A 88 43.26 -1.68 -3.12
N LYS A 89 42.67 -2.82 -3.51
CA LYS A 89 43.20 -4.15 -3.23
C LYS A 89 44.63 -4.28 -3.74
N LYS A 90 44.89 -3.87 -4.99
CA LYS A 90 46.23 -3.86 -5.57
C LYS A 90 47.19 -2.93 -4.84
N GLU A 91 46.73 -1.76 -4.39
CA GLU A 91 47.55 -0.84 -3.59
C GLU A 91 47.94 -1.45 -2.23
N LEU A 92 47.00 -2.14 -1.56
CA LEU A 92 47.25 -2.87 -0.31
C LEU A 92 48.22 -4.05 -0.52
N GLU A 93 48.04 -4.83 -1.59
CA GLU A 93 48.94 -5.93 -1.96
C GLU A 93 50.36 -5.42 -2.22
N ASN A 94 50.48 -4.33 -2.98
CA ASN A 94 51.77 -3.67 -3.25
C ASN A 94 52.43 -3.16 -1.97
N ALA A 95 51.66 -2.54 -1.07
CA ALA A 95 52.16 -2.05 0.21
C ALA A 95 52.61 -3.22 1.12
N SER A 96 51.86 -4.31 1.15
CA SER A 96 52.17 -5.52 1.93
C SER A 96 53.45 -6.22 1.45
N ALA A 97 53.71 -6.17 0.13
CA ALA A 97 54.92 -6.72 -0.47
C ALA A 97 56.19 -5.92 -0.14
N ARG A 98 56.09 -4.67 0.33
CA ARG A 98 57.28 -3.85 0.64
C ARG A 98 58.05 -4.41 1.84
N VAL A 99 59.38 -4.31 1.75
CA VAL A 99 60.31 -4.67 2.84
C VAL A 99 60.56 -3.46 3.76
N HIS A 100 60.47 -2.25 3.22
CA HIS A 100 60.68 -1.00 3.94
C HIS A 100 59.46 -0.09 3.77
N ILE A 101 58.90 0.38 4.89
CA ILE A 101 57.81 1.34 4.91
C ILE A 101 57.99 2.28 6.10
N GLN A 102 57.69 3.56 5.91
CA GLN A 102 57.80 4.57 6.97
C GLN A 102 56.56 4.53 7.87
N ARG A 103 56.72 4.88 9.15
CA ARG A 103 55.60 4.99 10.11
C ARG A 103 54.50 5.95 9.62
N LEU A 104 54.90 7.11 9.09
CA LEU A 104 53.99 8.07 8.48
C LEU A 104 53.20 7.47 7.31
N GLU A 105 53.85 6.69 6.44
CA GLU A 105 53.19 6.06 5.30
C GLU A 105 52.19 4.99 5.75
N ALA A 106 52.54 4.20 6.77
CA ALA A 106 51.66 3.19 7.34
C ALA A 106 50.40 3.81 7.97
N LEU A 107 50.54 4.91 8.71
CA LEU A 107 49.41 5.70 9.23
C LEU A 107 48.51 6.20 8.08
N GLN A 108 49.11 6.79 7.04
CA GLN A 108 48.37 7.31 5.89
C GLN A 108 47.55 6.20 5.18
N LEU A 109 48.10 4.98 5.07
CA LEU A 109 47.39 3.83 4.50
C LEU A 109 46.22 3.38 5.38
N GLN A 110 46.37 3.38 6.71
CA GLN A 110 45.29 3.02 7.64
C GLN A 110 44.15 4.05 7.62
N VAL A 111 44.46 5.34 7.62
CA VAL A 111 43.45 6.40 7.49
C VAL A 111 42.72 6.29 6.14
N LYS A 112 43.47 6.07 5.05
CA LYS A 112 42.87 5.83 3.72
C LYS A 112 41.96 4.60 3.73
N ASN A 113 42.35 3.51 4.39
CA ASN A 113 41.52 2.31 4.50
C ASN A 113 40.20 2.57 5.24
N SER A 114 40.24 3.34 6.34
CA SER A 114 39.03 3.70 7.09
C SER A 114 38.05 4.51 6.24
N ILE A 115 38.57 5.40 5.38
CA ILE A 115 37.76 6.16 4.40
C ILE A 115 37.17 5.24 3.33
N GLU A 116 37.95 4.32 2.75
CA GLU A 116 37.43 3.35 1.77
C GLU A 116 36.39 2.41 2.38
N THR A 117 36.56 2.03 3.65
CA THR A 117 35.59 1.19 4.38
C THR A 117 34.28 1.93 4.59
N LEU A 118 34.33 3.20 5.03
CA LEU A 118 33.15 4.05 5.16
C LEU A 118 32.41 4.18 3.84
N ARG A 119 33.13 4.50 2.76
CA ARG A 119 32.57 4.61 1.41
C ARG A 119 31.86 3.33 0.97
N ASN A 120 32.50 2.19 1.16
CA ASN A 120 31.92 0.90 0.76
C ASN A 120 30.64 0.62 1.54
N LYS A 121 30.64 0.89 2.85
CA LYS A 121 29.49 0.64 3.71
C LYS A 121 28.31 1.56 3.40
N GLU A 122 28.61 2.85 3.17
CA GLU A 122 27.64 3.85 2.75
C GLU A 122 26.99 3.46 1.42
N ASN A 123 27.80 3.07 0.42
CA ASN A 123 27.31 2.66 -0.90
C ASN A 123 26.35 1.47 -0.80
N GLU A 124 26.73 0.40 -0.06
CA GLU A 124 25.87 -0.78 0.13
C GLU A 124 24.51 -0.39 0.75
N MET A 125 24.54 0.30 1.88
CA MET A 125 23.34 0.64 2.63
C MET A 125 22.40 1.52 1.82
N LEU A 126 22.97 2.43 1.04
CA LEU A 126 22.20 3.31 0.18
C LEU A 126 21.61 2.56 -1.00
N GLU A 127 22.38 1.72 -1.69
CA GLU A 127 21.89 0.94 -2.82
C GLU A 127 20.68 0.09 -2.40
N ASP A 128 20.80 -0.63 -1.29
CA ASP A 128 19.70 -1.40 -0.70
C ASP A 128 18.49 -0.52 -0.37
N TYR A 129 18.73 0.68 0.18
CA TYR A 129 17.66 1.61 0.51
C TYR A 129 16.96 2.16 -0.73
N LEU A 130 17.70 2.58 -1.76
CA LEU A 130 17.15 3.14 -2.98
C LEU A 130 16.36 2.09 -3.77
N ILE A 131 16.83 0.83 -3.79
CA ILE A 131 16.10 -0.30 -4.39
C ILE A 131 14.76 -0.48 -3.68
N LYS A 132 14.79 -0.54 -2.34
CA LYS A 132 13.59 -0.69 -1.54
C LYS A 132 12.64 0.50 -1.71
N ASN A 133 13.14 1.73 -1.67
CA ASN A 133 12.35 2.95 -1.86
C ASN A 133 11.67 2.96 -3.22
N TYR A 134 12.39 2.58 -4.28
CA TYR A 134 11.83 2.45 -5.63
C TYR A 134 10.71 1.41 -5.70
N GLU A 135 10.95 0.19 -5.17
CA GLU A 135 9.97 -0.89 -5.13
C GLU A 135 8.72 -0.48 -4.34
N ASP A 136 8.91 0.03 -3.11
CA ASP A 136 7.83 0.44 -2.21
C ASP A 136 7.00 1.58 -2.84
N THR A 137 7.63 2.62 -3.38
CA THR A 137 6.92 3.74 -4.05
C THR A 137 6.17 3.26 -5.28
N TYR A 138 6.75 2.43 -6.14
CA TYR A 138 6.05 1.93 -7.33
C TYR A 138 4.78 1.16 -6.95
N TYR A 139 4.89 0.18 -6.04
CA TYR A 139 3.74 -0.63 -5.66
C TYR A 139 2.71 0.13 -4.83
N HIS A 140 3.15 1.06 -3.97
CA HIS A 140 2.24 1.87 -3.17
C HIS A 140 1.53 2.94 -4.01
N SER A 141 2.21 3.55 -4.98
CA SER A 141 1.60 4.42 -5.99
C SER A 141 0.54 3.67 -6.80
N LEU A 142 0.84 2.46 -7.30
CA LEU A 142 -0.16 1.62 -7.97
C LEU A 142 -1.32 1.24 -7.06
N TYR A 143 -1.05 0.95 -5.79
CA TYR A 143 -2.07 0.68 -4.80
C TYR A 143 -2.99 1.89 -4.58
N GLU A 144 -2.45 3.09 -4.38
CA GLU A 144 -3.25 4.30 -4.17
C GLU A 144 -4.01 4.72 -5.44
N ILE A 145 -3.41 4.54 -6.62
CA ILE A 145 -4.10 4.81 -7.89
C ILE A 145 -5.18 3.78 -8.15
N SER A 146 -4.91 2.50 -7.96
CA SER A 146 -5.92 1.44 -8.11
C SER A 146 -7.11 1.63 -7.16
N LYS A 147 -6.83 2.06 -5.92
CA LYS A 147 -7.82 2.43 -4.91
C LYS A 147 -8.60 3.69 -5.30
N GLY A 148 -7.94 4.72 -5.83
CA GLY A 148 -8.57 5.98 -6.25
C GLY A 148 -9.22 5.95 -7.64
N LEU A 149 -8.92 4.95 -8.47
CA LEU A 149 -9.55 4.69 -9.77
C LEU A 149 -10.46 3.46 -9.79
N ASN A 150 -10.55 2.68 -8.70
CA ASN A 150 -11.30 1.40 -8.62
C ASN A 150 -10.82 0.35 -9.64
N LEU A 151 -9.59 0.46 -10.13
CA LEU A 151 -9.03 -0.45 -11.12
C LEU A 151 -8.89 -1.84 -10.48
N LYS A 152 -9.39 -2.87 -11.17
CA LYS A 152 -9.18 -4.29 -10.81
C LYS A 152 -8.25 -4.88 -11.87
N THR A 153 -6.96 -4.64 -11.74
CA THR A 153 -5.96 -5.13 -12.69
C THR A 153 -4.81 -5.79 -11.94
N SER A 154 -4.19 -6.82 -12.52
CA SER A 154 -2.87 -7.31 -12.12
C SER A 154 -1.85 -6.33 -12.70
N PHE A 155 -1.07 -5.69 -11.85
CA PHE A 155 0.03 -4.84 -12.31
C PHE A 155 1.23 -5.72 -12.67
N ALA A 156 2.04 -5.28 -13.64
CA ALA A 156 3.28 -5.98 -13.95
C ALA A 156 4.19 -5.98 -12.71
N THR A 157 4.64 -7.16 -12.29
CA THR A 157 5.68 -7.28 -11.27
C THR A 157 6.97 -6.66 -11.78
N LEU A 158 7.59 -5.82 -10.95
CA LEU A 158 8.90 -5.25 -11.28
C LEU A 158 9.94 -6.35 -11.45
N ASP A 159 10.70 -6.28 -12.54
CA ASP A 159 11.90 -7.08 -12.72
C ASP A 159 13.03 -6.45 -11.89
N LYS A 160 13.49 -7.18 -10.86
CA LYS A 160 14.59 -6.73 -9.99
C LYS A 160 15.85 -6.36 -10.74
N ASN A 161 16.12 -7.01 -11.87
CA ASN A 161 17.28 -6.67 -12.69
C ASN A 161 17.11 -5.31 -13.36
N LYS A 162 15.89 -4.95 -13.78
CA LYS A 162 15.60 -3.61 -14.33
C LYS A 162 15.66 -2.53 -13.26
N ILE A 163 15.19 -2.80 -12.04
CA ILE A 163 15.30 -1.84 -10.91
C ILE A 163 16.77 -1.52 -10.64
N ASN A 164 17.61 -2.54 -10.54
CA ASN A 164 19.05 -2.36 -10.34
C ASN A 164 19.67 -1.54 -11.48
N GLN A 165 19.29 -1.79 -12.74
CA GLN A 165 19.76 -0.99 -13.88
C GLN A 165 19.31 0.48 -13.81
N VAL A 166 18.08 0.74 -13.34
CA VAL A 166 17.54 2.11 -13.19
C VAL A 166 18.24 2.89 -12.08
N ILE A 167 18.64 2.21 -11.00
CA ILE A 167 19.31 2.83 -9.84
C ILE A 167 20.81 3.00 -10.08
N ILE A 168 21.45 2.04 -10.77
CA ILE A 168 22.86 2.17 -11.16
C ILE A 168 23.04 3.28 -12.20
N LYS A 169 22.03 3.53 -13.06
CA LYS A 169 22.09 4.58 -14.07
C LYS A 169 21.79 5.97 -13.44
N PRO A 170 22.77 6.90 -13.44
CA PRO A 170 22.57 8.25 -12.96
C PRO A 170 21.40 8.95 -13.65
N TRP A 171 20.60 9.67 -12.87
CA TRP A 171 19.45 10.42 -13.41
C TRP A 171 19.84 11.81 -13.95
N LEU A 172 21.01 12.33 -13.56
CA LEU A 172 21.56 13.57 -14.10
C LEU A 172 22.41 13.31 -15.35
N LYS A 173 22.43 14.30 -16.25
CA LYS A 173 23.14 14.25 -17.55
C LYS A 173 24.67 14.19 -17.42
N ASP A 174 25.20 14.49 -16.24
CA ASP A 174 26.64 14.44 -15.94
C ASP A 174 27.19 13.01 -15.72
N GLY A 175 26.32 12.00 -15.71
CA GLY A 175 26.72 10.59 -15.58
C GLY A 175 27.33 10.22 -14.23
N LYS A 176 27.18 11.08 -13.21
CA LYS A 176 27.70 10.81 -11.85
C LYS A 176 26.62 10.19 -10.98
N ASN A 177 26.92 9.02 -10.41
CA ASN A 177 26.05 8.41 -9.40
C ASN A 177 26.25 9.09 -8.03
N PHE A 178 25.44 8.69 -7.05
CA PHE A 178 25.53 9.22 -5.69
C PHE A 178 26.94 9.10 -5.07
N SER A 179 27.57 7.93 -5.20
CA SER A 179 28.90 7.70 -4.64
C SER A 179 29.92 8.66 -5.23
N ASP A 180 29.85 8.89 -6.55
CA ASP A 180 30.70 9.85 -7.25
C ASP A 180 30.49 11.27 -6.72
N ARG A 181 29.26 11.65 -6.34
CA ARG A 181 28.97 13.00 -5.81
C ARG A 181 29.50 13.22 -4.38
N ILE A 182 29.44 12.21 -3.52
CA ILE A 182 30.04 12.31 -2.18
C ILE A 182 31.56 12.29 -2.29
N TRP A 183 32.08 11.39 -3.11
CA TRP A 183 33.50 11.03 -3.14
C TRP A 183 34.28 11.64 -4.31
N GLN A 184 33.70 12.59 -5.06
CA GLN A 184 34.40 13.28 -6.18
C GLN A 184 35.74 13.88 -5.74
N ASP A 185 35.78 14.43 -4.53
CA ASP A 185 36.97 15.09 -3.96
C ASP A 185 37.71 14.17 -2.99
N LYS A 186 37.58 12.84 -3.13
CA LYS A 186 38.19 11.86 -2.21
C LYS A 186 39.71 12.01 -2.17
N GLU A 187 40.35 12.12 -3.34
CA GLU A 187 41.81 12.29 -3.40
C GLU A 187 42.23 13.62 -2.76
N GLN A 188 41.45 14.68 -2.93
CA GLN A 188 41.70 15.95 -2.23
C GLN A 188 41.55 15.80 -0.72
N LEU A 189 40.52 15.08 -0.25
CA LEU A 189 40.34 14.79 1.18
C LEU A 189 41.54 14.01 1.73
N ILE A 190 41.94 12.93 1.06
CA ILE A 190 43.09 12.11 1.42
C ILE A 190 44.36 12.95 1.44
N ASN A 191 44.59 13.78 0.42
CA ASN A 191 45.79 14.61 0.34
C ASN A 191 45.80 15.73 1.39
N THR A 192 44.65 16.31 1.71
CA THR A 192 44.56 17.32 2.77
C THR A 192 44.78 16.68 4.14
N LEU A 193 44.25 15.47 4.37
CA LEU A 193 44.54 14.68 5.57
C LEU A 193 46.02 14.35 5.68
N ARG A 194 46.65 13.87 4.60
CA ARG A 194 48.10 13.61 4.55
C ARG A 194 48.89 14.87 4.90
N THR A 195 48.54 16.00 4.30
CA THR A 195 49.17 17.28 4.54
C THR A 195 49.03 17.72 5.99
N LYS A 196 47.83 17.63 6.56
CA LYS A 196 47.54 18.00 7.95
C LYS A 196 48.31 17.13 8.94
N ILE A 197 48.34 15.81 8.70
CA ILE A 197 49.16 14.86 9.49
C ILE A 197 50.63 15.28 9.41
N THR A 198 51.19 15.49 8.22
CA THR A 198 52.59 15.90 8.04
C THR A 198 52.90 17.26 8.68
N GLN A 199 51.99 18.24 8.57
CA GLN A 199 52.15 19.56 9.20
C GLN A 199 52.21 19.45 10.72
N SER A 200 51.34 18.65 11.33
CA SER A 200 51.36 18.41 12.78
C SER A 200 52.71 17.84 13.26
N PHE A 201 53.35 16.97 12.47
CA PHE A 201 54.71 16.51 12.73
C PHE A 201 55.79 17.60 12.56
N ILE A 202 55.58 18.58 11.67
CA ILE A 202 56.52 19.69 11.43
C ILE A 202 56.42 20.75 12.52
N THR A 203 55.21 21.06 12.98
CA THR A 203 54.97 22.13 13.95
C THR A 203 55.42 21.77 15.36
N GLY A 204 55.81 20.52 15.62
CA GLY A 204 56.35 20.09 16.92
C GLY A 204 55.33 20.16 18.05
N SER A 205 54.04 20.01 17.72
CA SER A 205 52.95 19.98 18.70
C SER A 205 53.10 18.79 19.65
N THR A 206 52.65 18.94 20.90
CA THR A 206 52.56 17.82 21.86
C THR A 206 51.59 16.74 21.36
N LEU A 207 51.64 15.55 21.95
CA LEU A 207 50.75 14.45 21.60
C LEU A 207 49.28 14.84 21.61
N ASP A 208 48.86 15.48 22.70
CA ASP A 208 47.47 15.87 22.88
C ASP A 208 47.07 16.94 21.86
N GLU A 209 47.92 17.94 21.60
CA GLU A 209 47.66 18.99 20.60
C GLU A 209 47.61 18.43 19.16
N ALA A 210 48.52 17.54 18.81
CA ALA A 210 48.58 16.92 17.49
C ALA A 210 47.36 16.03 17.23
N VAL A 211 47.02 15.18 18.21
CA VAL A 211 45.84 14.33 18.17
C VAL A 211 44.59 15.19 18.09
N GLU A 212 44.47 16.25 18.90
CA GLU A 212 43.32 17.14 18.91
C GLU A 212 43.16 17.89 17.59
N ASP A 213 44.22 18.49 17.05
CA ASP A 213 44.20 19.28 15.81
C ASP A 213 43.83 18.42 14.59
N ILE A 214 44.43 17.23 14.46
CA ILE A 214 44.08 16.30 13.39
C ILE A 214 42.69 15.71 13.61
N SER A 215 42.34 15.36 14.86
CA SER A 215 41.01 14.86 15.20
C SER A 215 39.93 15.85 14.84
N LYS A 216 40.12 17.13 15.15
CA LYS A 216 39.21 18.22 14.80
C LYS A 216 39.12 18.40 13.29
N PHE A 217 40.25 18.39 12.59
CA PHE A 217 40.26 18.45 11.13
C PHE A 217 39.51 17.27 10.49
N VAL A 218 39.75 16.04 10.98
CA VAL A 218 39.03 14.84 10.55
C VAL A 218 37.54 14.98 10.84
N SER A 219 37.17 15.37 12.06
CA SER A 219 35.78 15.62 12.44
C SER A 219 35.09 16.58 11.48
N ASP A 220 35.73 17.71 11.17
CA ASP A 220 35.15 18.72 10.29
C ASP A 220 35.00 18.19 8.86
N LYS A 221 35.97 17.47 8.33
CA LYS A 221 35.87 16.88 6.98
C LYS A 221 34.83 15.76 6.91
N ILE A 222 34.77 14.89 7.91
CA ILE A 222 33.81 13.79 7.99
C ILE A 222 32.39 14.35 8.17
N LYS A 223 32.17 15.34 9.05
CA LYS A 223 30.87 16.02 9.19
C LYS A 223 30.42 16.71 7.91
N ASN A 224 31.33 17.35 7.18
CA ASN A 224 30.99 17.93 5.88
C ASN A 224 30.54 16.85 4.88
N LYS A 225 31.21 15.70 4.86
CA LYS A 225 30.81 14.57 4.02
C LYS A 225 29.48 13.95 4.48
N GLU A 226 29.25 13.84 5.79
CA GLU A 226 27.99 13.39 6.38
C GLU A 226 26.82 14.29 5.98
N TYR A 227 27.00 15.61 6.06
CA TYR A 227 26.00 16.58 5.60
C TYR A 227 25.70 16.43 4.11
N VAL A 228 26.74 16.27 3.28
CA VAL A 228 26.59 16.04 1.84
C VAL A 228 25.86 14.72 1.59
N ALA A 229 26.19 13.66 2.33
CA ALA A 229 25.57 12.34 2.23
C ALA A 229 24.09 12.39 2.59
N ARG A 230 23.72 13.06 3.68
CA ARG A 230 22.33 13.28 4.08
C ARG A 230 21.54 14.01 3.00
N ARG A 231 22.06 15.15 2.53
CA ARG A 231 21.40 15.95 1.48
C ARG A 231 21.19 15.13 0.21
N LEU A 232 22.23 14.39 -0.21
CA LEU A 232 22.16 13.57 -1.40
C LEU A 232 21.19 12.39 -1.21
N LEU A 233 21.16 11.76 -0.03
CA LEU A 233 20.21 10.67 0.27
C LEU A 233 18.78 11.13 0.03
N GLU A 234 18.41 12.28 0.60
CA GLU A 234 17.06 12.83 0.46
C GLU A 234 16.76 13.21 -0.99
N THR A 235 17.73 13.79 -1.70
CA THR A 235 17.57 14.22 -3.09
C THR A 235 17.45 13.03 -4.06
N GLU A 236 18.31 12.02 -3.92
CA GLU A 236 18.27 10.79 -4.71
C GLU A 236 16.99 10.00 -4.39
N SER A 237 16.62 9.86 -3.11
CA SER A 237 15.38 9.21 -2.68
C SER A 237 14.15 9.85 -3.33
N ALA A 238 14.09 11.18 -3.37
CA ALA A 238 13.02 11.91 -4.07
C ALA A 238 13.02 11.69 -5.58
N ALA A 239 14.20 11.66 -6.22
CA ALA A 239 14.33 11.43 -7.66
C ALA A 239 13.89 10.02 -8.05
N TYR A 240 14.35 8.98 -7.34
CA TYR A 240 13.98 7.59 -7.62
C TYR A 240 12.52 7.29 -7.27
N ALA A 241 11.97 7.91 -6.23
CA ALA A 241 10.54 7.81 -5.95
C ALA A 241 9.70 8.46 -7.06
N SER A 242 10.11 9.61 -7.59
CA SER A 242 9.39 10.25 -8.71
C SER A 242 9.50 9.43 -9.99
N LYS A 243 10.64 8.78 -10.27
CA LYS A 243 10.77 7.78 -11.35
C LYS A 243 9.80 6.61 -11.14
N ALA A 244 9.75 6.05 -9.93
CA ALA A 244 8.87 4.95 -9.60
C ALA A 244 7.40 5.33 -9.78
N GLN A 245 7.01 6.55 -9.40
CA GLN A 245 5.67 7.10 -9.65
C GLN A 245 5.36 7.22 -11.14
N ILE A 246 6.28 7.78 -11.94
CA ILE A 246 6.11 7.88 -13.40
C ILE A 246 5.96 6.49 -14.04
N GLU A 247 6.77 5.50 -13.65
CA GLU A 247 6.65 4.14 -14.17
C GLU A 247 5.35 3.47 -13.70
N ALA A 248 4.91 3.72 -12.47
CA ALA A 248 3.60 3.28 -11.99
C ALA A 248 2.49 3.88 -12.85
N PHE A 249 2.53 5.20 -13.10
CA PHE A 249 1.53 5.92 -13.89
C PHE A 249 1.49 5.39 -15.34
N LYS A 250 2.65 5.16 -15.97
CA LYS A 250 2.76 4.54 -17.29
C LYS A 250 2.13 3.15 -17.36
N SER A 251 2.32 2.33 -16.32
CA SER A 251 1.84 0.94 -16.30
C SER A 251 0.32 0.80 -16.27
N ILE A 252 -0.40 1.89 -16.02
CA ILE A 252 -1.88 1.96 -15.96
C ILE A 252 -2.44 3.03 -16.90
N ASP A 253 -1.67 3.44 -17.91
CA ASP A 253 -2.06 4.37 -18.97
C ASP A 253 -2.57 5.73 -18.44
N VAL A 254 -1.91 6.29 -17.42
CA VAL A 254 -2.12 7.69 -17.02
C VAL A 254 -1.32 8.59 -17.95
N ASP A 255 -1.97 9.54 -18.63
CA ASP A 255 -1.29 10.39 -19.62
C ASP A 255 -0.67 11.67 -19.02
N LYS A 256 -1.24 12.16 -17.91
CA LYS A 256 -0.86 13.44 -17.29
C LYS A 256 -0.68 13.30 -15.77
N TYR A 257 0.17 14.15 -15.20
CA TYR A 257 0.36 14.25 -13.76
C TYR A 257 0.38 15.72 -13.33
N GLU A 258 -0.06 15.97 -12.09
CA GLU A 258 -0.07 17.26 -11.41
C GLU A 258 1.07 17.31 -10.40
N ILE A 259 1.75 18.45 -10.32
CA ILE A 259 2.73 18.72 -9.27
C ILE A 259 2.01 19.06 -7.97
N VAL A 260 2.39 18.40 -6.89
CA VAL A 260 1.85 18.62 -5.55
C VAL A 260 2.98 19.02 -4.62
N ALA A 261 3.13 20.32 -4.41
CA ALA A 261 4.09 20.83 -3.44
C ALA A 261 3.57 20.64 -2.02
N THR A 262 4.47 20.30 -1.09
CA THR A 262 4.12 20.38 0.33
C THR A 262 3.78 21.83 0.66
N LEU A 263 2.67 22.10 1.36
CA LEU A 263 2.27 23.46 1.73
C LEU A 263 2.75 23.80 3.16
N ASP A 264 4.02 24.17 3.31
CA ASP A 264 4.58 24.64 4.58
C ASP A 264 5.61 25.79 4.40
N LEU A 265 6.07 26.36 5.53
CA LEU A 265 7.00 27.50 5.55
C LEU A 265 8.39 27.20 4.95
N HIS A 266 8.72 25.93 4.68
CA HIS A 266 10.00 25.50 4.12
C HIS A 266 9.88 25.12 2.63
N THR A 267 8.73 25.32 2.01
CA THR A 267 8.53 25.07 0.58
C THR A 267 9.19 26.18 -0.23
N SER A 268 10.10 25.82 -1.14
CA SER A 268 10.85 26.80 -1.94
C SER A 268 9.97 27.53 -2.95
N GLU A 269 10.39 28.73 -3.38
CA GLU A 269 9.71 29.51 -4.42
C GLU A 269 9.49 28.70 -5.69
N ILE A 270 10.51 27.94 -6.16
CA ILE A 270 10.39 27.07 -7.33
C ILE A 270 9.30 26.01 -7.13
N CYS A 271 9.20 25.40 -5.94
CA CYS A 271 8.14 24.43 -5.67
C CYS A 271 6.76 25.07 -5.59
N GLN A 272 6.67 26.27 -5.02
CA GLN A 272 5.42 27.04 -4.99
C GLN A 272 4.97 27.43 -6.40
N GLU A 273 5.88 27.82 -7.28
CA GLU A 273 5.60 28.15 -8.68
C GLU A 273 5.21 26.92 -9.51
N MET A 274 5.73 25.74 -9.16
CA MET A 274 5.43 24.49 -9.85
C MET A 274 4.15 23.83 -9.34
N ASP A 275 3.69 24.15 -8.13
CA ASP A 275 2.49 23.58 -7.53
C ASP A 275 1.24 23.74 -8.40
N GLY A 276 0.47 22.66 -8.56
CA GLY A 276 -0.73 22.60 -9.40
C GLY A 276 -0.48 22.61 -10.91
N LYS A 277 0.77 22.72 -11.39
CA LYS A 277 1.07 22.57 -12.83
C LYS A 277 0.85 21.13 -13.26
N VAL A 278 0.28 20.97 -14.46
CA VAL A 278 0.00 19.67 -15.07
C VAL A 278 0.93 19.46 -16.26
N PHE A 279 1.54 18.28 -16.35
CA PHE A 279 2.45 17.89 -17.43
C PHE A 279 2.04 16.54 -18.01
N ASN A 280 2.37 16.28 -19.27
CA ASN A 280 2.21 14.96 -19.87
C ASN A 280 3.35 14.04 -19.43
N ILE A 281 3.07 12.73 -19.30
CA ILE A 281 4.10 11.73 -19.03
C ILE A 281 5.16 11.68 -20.13
N SER A 282 4.80 11.98 -21.38
CA SER A 282 5.77 12.07 -22.49
C SER A 282 6.85 13.13 -22.26
N ASP A 283 6.51 14.18 -21.51
CA ASP A 283 7.36 15.36 -21.28
C ASP A 283 8.10 15.27 -19.94
N GLN A 284 8.11 14.08 -19.32
CA GLN A 284 8.74 13.85 -18.03
C GLN A 284 10.26 14.03 -18.10
N GLU A 285 10.77 14.97 -17.32
CA GLU A 285 12.19 15.22 -17.10
C GLU A 285 12.40 15.62 -15.64
N ILE A 286 13.16 14.79 -14.91
CA ILE A 286 13.45 15.02 -13.48
C ILE A 286 14.26 16.31 -13.32
N GLY A 287 13.84 17.13 -12.37
CA GLY A 287 14.41 18.44 -12.10
C GLY A 287 13.84 19.56 -12.96
N VAL A 288 13.00 19.25 -13.97
CA VAL A 288 12.39 20.25 -14.87
C VAL A 288 10.87 20.18 -14.79
N THR A 289 10.29 19.05 -15.18
CA THR A 289 8.83 18.80 -15.16
C THR A 289 8.42 17.78 -14.11
N VAL A 290 9.38 17.09 -13.48
CA VAL A 290 9.16 16.13 -12.38
C VAL A 290 10.09 16.48 -11.21
N PRO A 291 9.63 16.45 -9.94
CA PRO A 291 10.49 16.65 -8.78
C PRO A 291 11.57 15.55 -8.67
N PRO A 292 12.67 15.78 -7.92
CA PRO A 292 12.97 16.95 -7.10
C PRO A 292 13.46 18.15 -7.94
N PHE A 293 12.91 19.34 -7.69
CA PHE A 293 13.35 20.58 -8.35
C PHE A 293 14.57 21.23 -7.68
N HIS A 294 14.87 20.82 -6.45
CA HIS A 294 16.00 21.31 -5.66
C HIS A 294 16.42 20.26 -4.63
N SER A 295 17.54 20.48 -3.93
CA SER A 295 17.94 19.61 -2.82
C SER A 295 16.92 19.65 -1.68
N HIS A 296 16.68 18.52 -1.00
CA HIS A 296 15.67 18.40 0.07
C HIS A 296 14.23 18.70 -0.40
N CYS A 297 13.95 18.52 -1.70
CA CYS A 297 12.61 18.74 -2.24
C CYS A 297 11.63 17.71 -1.70
N ARG A 298 10.51 18.20 -1.16
CA ARG A 298 9.39 17.40 -0.61
C ARG A 298 8.13 17.52 -1.47
N THR A 299 8.33 17.87 -2.75
CA THR A 299 7.27 17.93 -3.75
C THR A 299 7.12 16.54 -4.36
N VAL A 300 5.88 16.16 -4.59
CA VAL A 300 5.49 14.86 -5.13
C VAL A 300 4.64 15.08 -6.38
N ILE A 301 4.50 14.06 -7.21
CA ILE A 301 3.57 14.08 -8.33
C ILE A 301 2.34 13.24 -8.01
N ALA A 302 1.19 13.68 -8.50
CA ALA A 302 -0.07 12.97 -8.39
C ALA A 302 -0.65 12.75 -9.80
N PRO A 303 -1.37 11.65 -10.06
CA PRO A 303 -1.99 11.44 -11.36
C PRO A 303 -3.07 12.50 -11.61
N TYR A 304 -3.13 13.02 -12.83
CA TYR A 304 -4.10 14.03 -13.24
C TYR A 304 -5.08 13.45 -14.26
N PHE A 305 -6.37 13.72 -14.06
CA PHE A 305 -7.46 13.28 -14.94
C PHE A 305 -8.31 14.52 -15.30
N ASP A 306 -8.56 14.74 -16.60
CA ASP A 306 -9.24 15.92 -17.18
C ASP A 306 -10.76 16.05 -16.83
N ASP A 307 -11.21 15.55 -15.67
CA ASP A 307 -12.61 15.70 -15.23
C ASP A 307 -12.79 17.03 -14.44
N GLU A 308 -13.51 18.00 -15.02
CA GLU A 308 -13.81 19.30 -14.38
C GLU A 308 -14.46 19.13 -12.99
N PRO A 309 -13.87 19.66 -11.90
CA PRO A 309 -14.47 19.59 -10.58
C PRO A 309 -15.42 20.77 -10.33
N THR A 310 -16.71 20.56 -10.05
CA THR A 310 -17.56 21.58 -9.39
C THR A 310 -17.39 21.51 -7.87
N ARG A 311 -17.48 22.66 -7.18
CA ARG A 311 -17.56 22.74 -5.71
C ARG A 311 -18.78 23.54 -5.29
N VAL A 312 -19.37 23.14 -4.17
CA VAL A 312 -20.55 23.79 -3.59
C VAL A 312 -20.12 24.81 -2.55
N SER A 313 -20.62 26.04 -2.64
CA SER A 313 -20.46 27.10 -1.62
C SER A 313 -21.83 27.49 -1.06
N ARG A 314 -21.85 27.99 0.18
CA ARG A 314 -23.05 28.59 0.77
C ARG A 314 -23.13 30.07 0.42
N ASP A 315 -24.32 30.55 0.11
CA ASP A 315 -24.59 31.98 -0.01
C ASP A 315 -24.88 32.61 1.36
N GLU A 316 -25.19 33.91 1.35
CA GLU A 316 -25.42 34.77 2.51
C GLU A 316 -26.62 34.30 3.37
N ASN A 317 -27.47 33.44 2.80
CA ASN A 317 -28.65 32.85 3.46
C ASN A 317 -28.41 31.38 3.86
N GLY A 318 -27.22 30.83 3.59
CA GLY A 318 -26.85 29.47 3.97
C GLY A 318 -27.28 28.38 2.98
N GLU A 319 -27.77 28.72 1.79
CA GLU A 319 -28.14 27.74 0.75
C GLU A 319 -26.96 27.40 -0.16
N TYR A 320 -26.95 26.16 -0.64
CA TYR A 320 -25.87 25.60 -1.45
C TYR A 320 -26.05 25.95 -2.94
N LYS A 321 -25.06 26.64 -3.54
CA LYS A 321 -24.96 26.80 -5.01
C LYS A 321 -23.65 26.23 -5.56
N GLU A 322 -23.73 25.67 -6.77
CA GLU A 322 -22.57 25.21 -7.54
C GLU A 322 -21.80 26.41 -8.10
N VAL A 323 -20.48 26.39 -7.91
CA VAL A 323 -19.56 27.37 -8.49
C VAL A 323 -18.38 26.63 -9.15
N LYS A 324 -17.87 27.20 -10.25
CA LYS A 324 -16.73 26.67 -11.02
C LYS A 324 -15.46 26.65 -10.16
N TYR A 325 -14.60 25.64 -10.32
CA TYR A 325 -13.34 25.50 -9.58
C TYR A 325 -12.40 26.69 -9.82
N MET A 326 -11.74 27.14 -8.74
CA MET A 326 -10.71 28.18 -8.78
C MET A 326 -9.60 27.85 -7.77
N ASN A 327 -8.34 28.09 -8.14
CA ASN A 327 -7.18 27.94 -7.26
C ASN A 327 -7.06 29.14 -6.30
N TYR A 328 -6.14 29.07 -5.32
CA TYR A 328 -6.04 30.08 -4.26
C TYR A 328 -5.71 31.51 -4.79
N LYS A 329 -4.96 31.61 -5.88
CA LYS A 329 -4.63 32.89 -6.54
C LYS A 329 -5.88 33.49 -7.20
N GLU A 330 -6.68 32.66 -7.87
CA GLU A 330 -7.95 33.05 -8.52
C GLU A 330 -9.03 33.49 -7.50
N TRP A 331 -9.13 32.81 -6.35
CA TRP A 331 -10.02 33.22 -5.25
C TRP A 331 -9.59 34.57 -4.63
N LYS A 332 -8.29 34.80 -4.45
CA LYS A 332 -7.75 36.04 -3.87
C LYS A 332 -7.98 37.25 -4.79
N ASP A 333 -7.86 37.07 -6.10
CA ASP A 333 -8.09 38.13 -7.08
C ASP A 333 -9.58 38.48 -7.23
N GLN A 334 -10.49 37.51 -7.07
CA GLN A 334 -11.93 37.71 -7.23
C GLN A 334 -12.61 38.42 -6.04
N TYR A 335 -12.11 38.22 -4.80
CA TYR A 335 -12.81 38.66 -3.59
C TYR A 335 -12.11 39.80 -2.82
N ILE A 336 -10.91 40.24 -3.21
CA ILE A 336 -10.15 41.28 -2.49
C ILE A 336 -9.74 42.51 -3.34
N LYS A 337 -9.91 42.52 -4.68
CA LYS A 337 -9.61 43.71 -5.51
C LYS A 337 -10.74 44.10 -6.45
N LYS A 338 -11.69 44.90 -5.95
CA LYS A 338 -12.46 45.82 -6.80
C LYS A 338 -11.64 47.08 -7.01
N ASP A 339 -11.05 47.20 -8.20
CA ASP A 339 -10.90 48.42 -9.01
C ASP A 339 -9.65 48.32 -9.88
N THR A 340 -9.79 47.87 -11.13
CA THR A 340 -9.50 48.62 -12.37
C THR A 340 -9.40 47.68 -13.59
N ASP A 341 -10.35 47.87 -14.51
CA ASP A 341 -10.31 47.80 -15.98
C ASP A 341 -9.56 46.70 -16.76
N LYS A 342 -10.38 45.87 -17.43
CA LYS A 342 -10.47 45.63 -18.90
C LYS A 342 -9.38 44.89 -19.71
N LEU A 343 -9.88 43.84 -20.40
CA LEU A 343 -9.60 43.38 -21.79
C LEU A 343 -8.24 42.64 -22.00
N TYR A 344 -8.08 41.51 -22.72
CA TYR A 344 -8.75 40.89 -23.88
C TYR A 344 -8.20 39.43 -24.08
N ILE A 345 -9.03 38.42 -24.37
CA ILE A 345 -9.21 37.62 -25.63
C ILE A 345 -8.45 36.26 -25.78
N GLN A 346 -9.28 35.23 -26.04
CA GLN A 346 -9.21 33.98 -26.83
C GLN A 346 -7.85 33.32 -27.17
N VAL A 347 -7.81 31.97 -27.19
CA VAL A 347 -7.72 31.15 -28.42
C VAL A 347 -8.28 29.73 -28.19
N ASN A 348 -8.99 29.25 -29.23
CA ASN A 348 -9.62 27.95 -29.47
C ASN A 348 -8.64 26.76 -29.60
N GLY A 349 -9.16 25.52 -29.50
CA GLY A 349 -8.75 24.49 -30.48
C GLY A 349 -8.74 23.01 -30.07
N LYS A 350 -9.92 22.37 -30.14
CA LYS A 350 -10.21 21.02 -30.69
C LYS A 350 -9.41 19.78 -30.24
N GLY A 351 -10.19 18.77 -29.84
CA GLY A 351 -9.87 17.35 -30.08
C GLY A 351 -10.83 16.38 -29.41
N ASN A 352 -11.96 16.07 -30.06
CA ASN A 352 -12.88 15.00 -29.63
C ASN A 352 -12.21 13.62 -29.75
N LEU A 353 -12.14 12.86 -28.66
CA LEU A 353 -12.13 11.40 -28.68
C LEU A 353 -13.29 10.89 -27.81
N GLU A 354 -14.17 10.09 -28.41
CA GLU A 354 -15.46 9.69 -27.88
C GLU A 354 -15.35 8.86 -26.59
N SER A 355 -16.08 9.32 -25.58
CA SER A 355 -16.23 8.77 -24.24
C SER A 355 -16.91 7.39 -24.25
N LYS A 356 -16.23 6.34 -23.76
CA LYS A 356 -16.92 5.14 -23.24
C LYS A 356 -17.44 5.45 -21.84
N ASN A 357 -18.73 5.23 -21.64
CA ASN A 357 -19.44 5.62 -20.42
C ASN A 357 -18.98 4.76 -19.22
N LYS A 358 -18.90 5.33 -18.00
CA LYS A 358 -18.46 4.65 -16.76
C LYS A 358 -19.22 3.33 -16.51
N SER A 359 -20.49 3.26 -16.92
CA SER A 359 -21.33 2.07 -16.84
C SER A 359 -20.82 0.92 -17.72
N ASP A 360 -20.23 1.21 -18.88
CA ASP A 360 -19.74 0.21 -19.82
C ASP A 360 -18.40 -0.39 -19.37
N ILE A 361 -17.57 0.39 -18.69
CA ILE A 361 -16.33 -0.09 -18.04
C ILE A 361 -16.67 -1.09 -16.92
N ILE A 362 -17.65 -0.77 -16.07
CA ILE A 362 -18.10 -1.68 -15.00
C ILE A 362 -18.69 -2.96 -15.58
N LYS A 363 -19.51 -2.86 -16.64
CA LYS A 363 -20.04 -4.02 -17.35
C LYS A 363 -18.92 -4.90 -17.93
N SER A 364 -17.92 -4.30 -18.59
CA SER A 364 -16.78 -5.02 -19.17
C SER A 364 -15.96 -5.77 -18.11
N ARG A 365 -15.65 -5.10 -16.99
CA ARG A 365 -14.95 -5.71 -15.85
C ARG A 365 -15.75 -6.86 -15.22
N ASN A 366 -17.04 -6.66 -15.00
CA ASN A 366 -17.91 -7.70 -14.46
C ASN A 366 -18.01 -8.89 -15.42
N ALA A 367 -18.15 -8.66 -16.72
CA ALA A 367 -18.15 -9.72 -17.72
C ALA A 367 -16.83 -10.52 -17.73
N THR A 368 -15.70 -9.85 -17.51
CA THR A 368 -14.39 -10.52 -17.39
C THR A 368 -14.33 -11.43 -16.16
N ILE A 369 -14.78 -10.94 -15.00
CA ILE A 369 -14.87 -11.74 -13.76
C ILE A 369 -15.82 -12.92 -13.96
N ASP A 370 -17.00 -12.67 -14.51
CA ASP A 370 -18.04 -13.68 -14.75
C ASP A 370 -17.51 -14.77 -15.69
N LYS A 371 -16.75 -14.40 -16.73
CA LYS A 371 -16.08 -15.34 -17.65
C LYS A 371 -15.06 -16.20 -16.92
N GLU A 372 -14.18 -15.58 -16.14
CA GLU A 372 -13.12 -16.32 -15.43
C GLU A 372 -13.72 -17.33 -14.43
N ILE A 373 -14.71 -16.92 -13.64
CA ILE A 373 -15.39 -17.81 -12.69
C ILE A 373 -16.11 -18.95 -13.42
N LYS A 374 -16.74 -18.68 -14.57
CA LYS A 374 -17.35 -19.73 -15.39
C LYS A 374 -16.34 -20.74 -15.92
N GLU A 375 -15.19 -20.26 -16.41
CA GLU A 375 -14.17 -21.09 -17.04
C GLU A 375 -13.35 -21.90 -16.03
N ASN A 376 -13.16 -21.38 -14.83
CA ASN A 376 -12.27 -22.00 -13.85
C ASN A 376 -13.01 -22.67 -12.69
N VAL A 377 -14.04 -22.04 -12.13
CA VAL A 377 -14.73 -22.53 -10.92
C VAL A 377 -15.96 -23.35 -11.28
N LEU A 378 -16.78 -22.83 -12.20
CA LEU A 378 -18.02 -23.48 -12.63
C LEU A 378 -17.81 -24.34 -13.88
N LYS A 379 -16.56 -24.65 -14.22
CA LYS A 379 -16.23 -25.52 -15.34
C LYS A 379 -16.92 -26.87 -15.16
N ASP A 380 -17.72 -27.25 -16.14
CA ASP A 380 -18.52 -28.48 -16.14
C ASP A 380 -19.53 -28.58 -14.98
N VAL A 381 -19.76 -27.51 -14.23
CA VAL A 381 -20.86 -27.39 -13.27
C VAL A 381 -22.09 -26.92 -14.05
N LYS A 382 -23.09 -27.79 -14.16
CA LYS A 382 -24.34 -27.49 -14.85
C LYS A 382 -25.47 -27.48 -13.85
N HIS A 383 -26.34 -26.47 -13.97
CA HIS A 383 -27.57 -26.46 -13.23
C HIS A 383 -28.33 -27.78 -13.43
N ASN A 384 -28.84 -28.35 -12.32
CA ASN A 384 -29.57 -29.63 -12.30
C ASN A 384 -28.75 -30.88 -12.66
N SER A 385 -27.41 -30.87 -12.52
CA SER A 385 -26.58 -32.07 -12.71
C SER A 385 -26.46 -32.96 -11.47
N GLY A 386 -27.27 -32.73 -10.43
CA GLY A 386 -27.23 -33.43 -9.14
C GLY A 386 -26.32 -32.77 -8.10
N LEU A 387 -26.80 -32.67 -6.85
CA LEU A 387 -26.14 -31.95 -5.76
C LEU A 387 -24.73 -32.48 -5.47
N GLY A 388 -24.55 -33.80 -5.42
CA GLY A 388 -23.24 -34.41 -5.19
C GLY A 388 -22.24 -34.08 -6.29
N THR A 389 -22.69 -34.07 -7.55
CA THR A 389 -21.86 -33.72 -8.71
C THR A 389 -21.50 -32.23 -8.70
N VAL A 390 -22.45 -31.35 -8.44
CA VAL A 390 -22.22 -29.90 -8.35
C VAL A 390 -21.24 -29.59 -7.22
N GLY A 391 -21.45 -30.15 -6.03
CA GLY A 391 -20.58 -29.91 -4.86
C GLY A 391 -19.16 -30.42 -5.07
N LYS A 392 -18.99 -31.68 -5.49
CA LYS A 392 -17.66 -32.27 -5.71
C LYS A 392 -16.88 -31.57 -6.82
N ARG A 393 -17.53 -31.24 -7.94
CA ARG A 393 -16.89 -30.48 -9.03
C ARG A 393 -16.49 -29.08 -8.58
N THR A 394 -17.34 -28.39 -7.83
CA THR A 394 -17.03 -27.06 -7.31
C THR A 394 -15.80 -27.12 -6.39
N LEU A 395 -15.73 -28.07 -5.45
CA LEU A 395 -14.57 -28.26 -4.58
C LEU A 395 -13.29 -28.57 -5.38
N ARG A 396 -13.37 -29.53 -6.31
CA ARG A 396 -12.25 -29.90 -7.20
C ARG A 396 -11.72 -28.69 -7.98
N ASN A 397 -12.62 -27.92 -8.58
CA ASN A 397 -12.26 -26.75 -9.39
C ASN A 397 -11.64 -25.62 -8.55
N LEU A 398 -11.94 -25.57 -7.26
CA LEU A 398 -11.30 -24.69 -6.28
C LEU A 398 -9.94 -25.22 -5.78
N GLY A 399 -9.53 -26.41 -6.22
CA GLY A 399 -8.30 -27.06 -5.75
C GLY A 399 -8.40 -27.65 -4.35
N LEU A 400 -9.62 -27.97 -3.90
CA LEU A 400 -9.90 -28.57 -2.59
C LEU A 400 -10.19 -30.07 -2.72
N ASP A 401 -9.98 -30.80 -1.63
CA ASP A 401 -10.41 -32.20 -1.53
C ASP A 401 -11.92 -32.33 -1.73
N GLU A 402 -12.36 -33.34 -2.47
CA GLU A 402 -13.78 -33.57 -2.81
C GLU A 402 -14.59 -34.18 -1.65
N ASN A 403 -14.23 -33.82 -0.42
CA ASN A 403 -14.86 -34.27 0.82
C ASN A 403 -16.22 -33.59 0.98
N LEU A 404 -17.26 -34.28 0.49
CA LEU A 404 -18.65 -33.85 0.52
C LEU A 404 -19.53 -34.94 1.14
N ASN A 405 -20.25 -34.61 2.21
CA ASN A 405 -21.18 -35.50 2.88
C ASN A 405 -22.62 -35.00 2.81
N PHE A 406 -23.54 -35.93 2.96
CA PHE A 406 -24.97 -35.66 3.14
C PHE A 406 -25.40 -36.25 4.48
N GLU A 407 -25.95 -35.42 5.36
CA GLU A 407 -26.33 -35.83 6.72
C GLU A 407 -27.63 -35.15 7.18
N MET A 408 -28.29 -35.72 8.19
CA MET A 408 -29.43 -35.09 8.86
C MET A 408 -28.89 -34.02 9.81
N MET A 409 -29.31 -32.78 9.64
CA MET A 409 -28.82 -31.65 10.44
C MET A 409 -29.84 -30.51 10.49
N ASP A 410 -29.72 -29.66 11.50
CA ASP A 410 -30.59 -28.47 11.65
C ASP A 410 -30.20 -27.35 10.68
N ALA A 411 -28.90 -27.23 10.37
CA ALA A 411 -28.41 -26.32 9.34
C ALA A 411 -28.72 -26.85 7.93
N ARG A 412 -28.72 -25.98 6.92
CA ARG A 412 -28.92 -26.41 5.52
C ARG A 412 -27.63 -26.91 4.87
N GLY A 413 -26.50 -26.39 5.33
CA GLY A 413 -25.16 -26.79 4.96
C GLY A 413 -24.17 -26.35 6.03
N SER A 414 -22.97 -26.90 6.00
CA SER A 414 -21.85 -26.43 6.82
C SER A 414 -20.51 -26.81 6.22
N VAL A 415 -19.46 -26.08 6.61
CA VAL A 415 -18.06 -26.43 6.35
C VAL A 415 -17.35 -26.71 7.67
N SER A 416 -16.81 -27.93 7.80
CA SER A 416 -15.89 -28.25 8.88
C SER A 416 -14.47 -27.82 8.48
N SER A 417 -13.77 -27.17 9.41
CA SER A 417 -12.38 -26.78 9.23
C SER A 417 -11.60 -26.88 10.54
N ASP A 418 -10.32 -27.25 10.43
CA ASP A 418 -9.36 -27.08 11.50
C ASP A 418 -8.82 -25.65 11.53
N CYS A 419 -8.14 -25.33 12.63
CA CYS A 419 -7.55 -24.03 12.83
C CYS A 419 -6.18 -24.11 13.50
N ASP A 420 -5.16 -23.58 12.83
CA ASP A 420 -3.86 -23.34 13.45
C ASP A 420 -3.77 -21.89 13.93
N ILE A 421 -3.10 -21.67 15.06
CA ILE A 421 -2.78 -20.33 15.56
C ILE A 421 -1.47 -19.87 14.94
N GLU A 422 -1.46 -18.69 14.33
CA GLU A 422 -0.30 -18.08 13.73
C GLU A 422 -0.02 -16.71 14.35
N LEU A 423 1.22 -16.51 14.82
CA LEU A 423 1.68 -15.22 15.31
C LEU A 423 2.31 -14.42 14.16
N THR A 424 1.70 -13.31 13.80
CA THR A 424 2.24 -12.43 12.75
C THR A 424 3.53 -11.75 13.19
N LYS A 425 4.33 -11.24 12.24
CA LYS A 425 5.54 -10.43 12.52
C LYS A 425 5.28 -9.20 13.40
N SER A 426 4.03 -8.70 13.41
CA SER A 426 3.53 -7.64 14.29
C SER A 426 2.98 -8.13 15.64
N LYS A 427 3.21 -9.40 16.01
CA LYS A 427 2.69 -10.07 17.22
C LYS A 427 1.16 -10.10 17.37
N LYS A 428 0.42 -9.99 16.27
CA LYS A 428 -1.04 -10.23 16.26
C LYS A 428 -1.31 -11.72 16.06
N ILE A 429 -2.25 -12.26 16.85
CA ILE A 429 -2.75 -13.62 16.72
C ILE A 429 -3.70 -13.67 15.52
N MET A 430 -3.45 -14.60 14.61
CA MET A 430 -4.25 -14.89 13.43
C MET A 430 -4.53 -16.38 13.38
N TYR A 431 -5.59 -16.76 12.67
CA TYR A 431 -6.07 -18.13 12.65
C TYR A 431 -6.07 -18.65 11.23
N ARG A 432 -5.27 -19.69 10.94
CA ARG A 432 -5.20 -20.31 9.62
C ARG A 432 -6.21 -21.44 9.54
N ARG A 433 -7.19 -21.30 8.65
CA ARG A 433 -8.22 -22.32 8.43
C ARG A 433 -7.68 -23.43 7.53
N LYS A 434 -8.10 -24.66 7.81
CA LYS A 434 -7.82 -25.84 6.97
C LYS A 434 -9.12 -26.56 6.70
N PHE A 435 -9.50 -26.65 5.43
CA PHE A 435 -10.73 -27.31 5.02
C PHE A 435 -10.68 -28.80 5.35
N LYS A 436 -11.80 -29.36 5.83
CA LYS A 436 -11.95 -30.80 6.07
C LYS A 436 -13.03 -31.41 5.21
N THR A 437 -14.25 -30.91 5.37
CA THR A 437 -15.42 -31.46 4.68
C THR A 437 -16.49 -30.39 4.53
N MET A 438 -17.25 -30.50 3.45
CA MET A 438 -18.48 -29.75 3.23
C MET A 438 -19.66 -30.72 3.46
N ASN A 439 -20.60 -30.34 4.31
CA ASN A 439 -21.77 -31.16 4.63
C ASN A 439 -23.04 -30.47 4.12
N LEU A 440 -23.94 -31.25 3.52
CA LEU A 440 -25.24 -30.78 3.04
C LEU A 440 -26.37 -31.52 3.75
N SER A 441 -27.44 -30.81 4.09
CA SER A 441 -28.61 -31.38 4.75
C SER A 441 -29.41 -32.33 3.85
N LEU A 442 -29.74 -33.50 4.40
CA LEU A 442 -30.67 -34.46 3.79
C LEU A 442 -32.15 -34.07 3.99
N ASN A 443 -32.46 -33.40 5.10
CA ASN A 443 -33.78 -32.89 5.46
C ASN A 443 -34.05 -31.47 4.93
N ASP A 444 -33.28 -30.99 3.95
CA ASP A 444 -33.59 -29.75 3.24
C ASP A 444 -34.74 -29.94 2.25
N GLU A 445 -35.95 -29.55 2.69
CA GLU A 445 -37.19 -29.64 1.91
C GLU A 445 -37.29 -28.60 0.79
N ARG A 446 -36.37 -27.64 0.74
CA ARG A 446 -36.37 -26.63 -0.33
C ARG A 446 -36.06 -27.31 -1.66
N ASN A 447 -36.62 -26.76 -2.72
CA ASN A 447 -36.38 -27.30 -4.05
C ASN A 447 -34.88 -27.25 -4.44
N LEU A 448 -34.53 -27.99 -5.50
CA LEU A 448 -33.15 -28.15 -5.95
C LEU A 448 -32.41 -26.82 -6.18
N TYR A 449 -33.10 -25.77 -6.63
CA TYR A 449 -32.52 -24.46 -6.90
C TYR A 449 -31.94 -23.80 -5.63
N TYR A 450 -32.62 -23.96 -4.48
CA TYR A 450 -32.13 -23.45 -3.19
C TYR A 450 -31.01 -24.32 -2.62
N ARG A 451 -31.12 -25.64 -2.78
CA ARG A 451 -30.09 -26.59 -2.33
C ARG A 451 -28.79 -26.42 -3.10
N GLU A 452 -28.86 -26.11 -4.40
CA GLU A 452 -27.70 -25.74 -5.21
C GLU A 452 -27.07 -24.41 -4.77
N LYS A 453 -27.88 -23.40 -4.44
CA LYS A 453 -27.37 -22.14 -3.83
C LYS A 453 -26.60 -22.43 -2.54
N THR A 454 -27.09 -23.35 -1.71
CA THR A 454 -26.39 -23.74 -0.47
C THR A 454 -25.02 -24.33 -0.78
N ILE A 455 -24.85 -25.15 -1.83
CA ILE A 455 -23.51 -25.62 -2.24
C ILE A 455 -22.57 -24.44 -2.52
N PHE A 456 -23.05 -23.43 -3.26
CA PHE A 456 -22.22 -22.28 -3.59
C PHE A 456 -21.91 -21.40 -2.37
N HIS A 457 -22.86 -21.28 -1.44
CA HIS A 457 -22.65 -20.64 -0.13
C HIS A 457 -21.53 -21.36 0.64
N GLU A 458 -21.67 -22.68 0.85
CA GLU A 458 -20.67 -23.45 1.59
C GLU A 458 -19.31 -23.47 0.88
N SER A 459 -19.30 -23.47 -0.46
CA SER A 459 -18.04 -23.39 -1.22
C SER A 459 -17.25 -22.10 -0.95
N TYR A 460 -17.94 -21.00 -0.61
CA TYR A 460 -17.28 -19.76 -0.22
C TYR A 460 -16.52 -19.90 1.10
N HIS A 461 -17.10 -20.59 2.08
CA HIS A 461 -16.41 -20.91 3.33
C HIS A 461 -15.30 -21.95 3.13
N ALA A 462 -15.53 -22.95 2.29
CA ALA A 462 -14.51 -23.96 1.96
C ALA A 462 -13.23 -23.33 1.39
N MET A 463 -13.35 -22.25 0.61
CA MET A 463 -12.21 -21.49 0.11
C MET A 463 -11.36 -20.83 1.21
N LEU A 464 -11.75 -20.86 2.49
CA LEU A 464 -10.87 -20.44 3.58
C LEU A 464 -9.67 -21.39 3.78
N ASP A 465 -9.62 -22.52 3.09
CA ASP A 465 -8.46 -23.40 3.15
C ASP A 465 -7.13 -22.65 2.96
N ASN A 466 -6.23 -22.88 3.91
CA ASN A 466 -4.93 -22.25 4.08
C ASN A 466 -4.92 -20.72 4.15
N LYS A 467 -6.05 -20.07 4.46
CA LYS A 467 -6.16 -18.61 4.60
C LYS A 467 -6.27 -18.18 6.05
N LEU A 468 -5.81 -16.95 6.31
CA LEU A 468 -5.84 -16.35 7.63
C LEU A 468 -7.19 -15.65 7.87
N VAL A 469 -7.71 -15.77 9.09
CA VAL A 469 -8.85 -15.01 9.63
C VAL A 469 -8.40 -14.19 10.85
N ASP A 470 -8.93 -12.97 11.00
CA ASP A 470 -8.54 -12.02 12.05
C ASP A 470 -9.48 -12.01 13.28
N VAL A 471 -10.33 -13.02 13.43
CA VAL A 471 -11.30 -13.08 14.54
C VAL A 471 -10.70 -13.69 15.81
N TYR A 472 -10.95 -13.07 16.96
CA TYR A 472 -10.53 -13.54 18.29
C TYR A 472 -11.70 -14.26 18.97
N PHE A 473 -11.57 -15.56 19.27
CA PHE A 473 -12.68 -16.44 19.67
C PHE A 473 -13.20 -16.26 21.11
N SER A 474 -12.84 -15.20 21.83
CA SER A 474 -13.24 -15.02 23.23
C SER A 474 -14.14 -13.80 23.52
N ASP A 475 -14.54 -13.02 22.51
CA ASP A 475 -15.46 -11.90 22.65
C ASP A 475 -16.70 -12.16 21.77
N VAL A 476 -17.81 -12.55 22.40
CA VAL A 476 -18.98 -13.11 21.72
C VAL A 476 -19.67 -12.07 20.82
N ASP A 477 -19.91 -10.86 21.33
CA ASP A 477 -20.55 -9.78 20.56
C ASP A 477 -19.67 -9.33 19.38
N PHE A 478 -18.35 -9.30 19.60
CA PHE A 478 -17.36 -8.97 18.57
C PHE A 478 -17.30 -10.01 17.45
N ILE A 479 -17.38 -11.30 17.80
CA ILE A 479 -17.43 -12.42 16.86
C ILE A 479 -18.70 -12.36 16.02
N ASP A 480 -19.83 -12.01 16.63
CA ASP A 480 -21.11 -12.00 15.94
C ASP A 480 -21.13 -11.03 14.76
N LYS A 481 -20.66 -9.79 14.96
CA LYS A 481 -20.57 -8.81 13.84
C LYS A 481 -19.50 -9.14 12.79
N TRP A 482 -18.45 -9.87 13.18
CA TRP A 482 -17.48 -10.39 12.21
C TRP A 482 -18.12 -11.51 11.36
N ARG A 483 -18.81 -12.45 12.03
CA ARG A 483 -19.52 -13.56 11.40
C ARG A 483 -20.60 -13.05 10.46
N ASP A 484 -21.33 -11.99 10.85
CA ASP A 484 -22.35 -11.38 10.00
C ASP A 484 -21.79 -10.96 8.63
N ILE A 485 -20.57 -10.41 8.58
CA ILE A 485 -19.91 -10.03 7.31
C ILE A 485 -19.57 -11.26 6.47
N GLU A 486 -19.01 -12.30 7.10
CA GLU A 486 -18.62 -13.53 6.41
C GLU A 486 -19.83 -14.26 5.83
N GLU A 487 -20.93 -14.35 6.58
CA GLU A 487 -22.20 -14.96 6.16
C GLU A 487 -22.89 -14.17 5.05
N VAL A 488 -22.86 -12.83 5.13
CA VAL A 488 -23.40 -11.95 4.08
C VAL A 488 -22.61 -12.09 2.78
N PHE A 489 -21.29 -12.23 2.86
CA PHE A 489 -20.45 -12.50 1.70
C PHE A 489 -20.71 -13.89 1.12
N ALA A 490 -20.85 -14.92 1.95
CA ALA A 490 -21.17 -16.27 1.50
C ALA A 490 -22.54 -16.34 0.82
N GLU A 491 -23.58 -15.78 1.44
CA GLU A 491 -24.94 -15.76 0.89
C GLU A 491 -25.03 -14.96 -0.41
N SER A 492 -24.40 -13.77 -0.44
CA SER A 492 -24.34 -12.96 -1.67
C SER A 492 -23.62 -13.70 -2.79
N SER A 493 -22.54 -14.41 -2.46
CA SER A 493 -21.78 -15.22 -3.40
C SER A 493 -22.57 -16.42 -3.93
N GLY A 494 -23.35 -17.09 -3.06
CA GLY A 494 -24.24 -18.17 -3.46
C GLY A 494 -25.27 -17.72 -4.50
N HIS A 495 -25.85 -16.53 -4.32
CA HIS A 495 -26.71 -15.91 -5.34
C HIS A 495 -25.98 -15.60 -6.64
N TYR A 496 -24.79 -15.01 -6.56
CA TYR A 496 -23.98 -14.70 -7.75
C TYR A 496 -23.64 -15.95 -8.57
N LEU A 497 -23.19 -17.02 -7.93
CA LEU A 497 -22.86 -18.26 -8.62
C LEU A 497 -24.09 -18.97 -9.18
N SER A 498 -25.21 -18.93 -8.44
CA SER A 498 -26.50 -19.43 -8.93
C SER A 498 -26.90 -18.72 -10.23
N ASP A 499 -26.78 -17.39 -10.28
CA ASP A 499 -27.06 -16.61 -11.49
C ASP A 499 -26.11 -16.99 -12.64
N LEU A 500 -24.81 -17.25 -12.35
CA LEU A 500 -23.82 -17.62 -13.37
C LEU A 500 -24.03 -19.02 -13.96
N VAL A 501 -24.46 -20.01 -13.17
CA VAL A 501 -24.79 -21.36 -13.68
C VAL A 501 -26.14 -21.39 -14.40
N GLY A 502 -26.84 -20.26 -14.46
CA GLY A 502 -28.09 -20.11 -15.20
C GLY A 502 -29.33 -20.50 -14.42
N ASN A 503 -29.28 -20.49 -13.09
CA ASN A 503 -30.46 -20.65 -12.26
C ASN A 503 -31.37 -19.42 -12.42
N LYS A 504 -32.46 -19.57 -13.18
CA LYS A 504 -33.38 -18.47 -13.50
C LYS A 504 -34.41 -18.19 -12.40
N VAL A 505 -34.43 -19.00 -11.34
CA VAL A 505 -35.37 -18.80 -10.23
C VAL A 505 -34.89 -17.64 -9.38
N LYS A 506 -35.78 -16.69 -9.09
CA LYS A 506 -35.49 -15.66 -8.08
C LYS A 506 -35.50 -16.30 -6.71
N LEU A 507 -34.31 -16.62 -6.20
CA LEU A 507 -34.12 -17.23 -4.89
C LEU A 507 -34.27 -16.19 -3.78
N GLY A 508 -34.93 -16.59 -2.70
CA GLY A 508 -34.93 -15.88 -1.43
C GLY A 508 -33.56 -15.92 -0.75
N VAL A 509 -33.38 -15.03 0.22
CA VAL A 509 -32.11 -14.74 0.89
C VAL A 509 -32.10 -15.39 2.26
N SER A 510 -30.98 -16.02 2.62
CA SER A 510 -30.72 -16.50 4.00
C SER A 510 -30.23 -15.36 4.89
N TYR A 511 -30.41 -15.46 6.20
CA TYR A 511 -30.00 -14.45 7.20
C TYR A 511 -30.54 -13.03 6.93
N PRO A 512 -31.87 -12.83 6.90
CA PRO A 512 -32.49 -11.57 6.49
C PRO A 512 -31.99 -10.34 7.23
N GLU A 513 -31.84 -10.44 8.56
CA GLU A 513 -31.33 -9.36 9.40
C GLU A 513 -29.90 -8.98 9.02
N ARG A 514 -28.97 -9.94 9.02
CA ARG A 514 -27.56 -9.73 8.65
C ARG A 514 -27.43 -9.07 7.28
N MET A 515 -28.23 -9.53 6.31
CA MET A 515 -28.23 -9.02 4.95
C MET A 515 -28.77 -7.58 4.87
N ALA A 516 -29.86 -7.28 5.57
CA ALA A 516 -30.43 -5.93 5.64
C ALA A 516 -29.49 -4.96 6.38
N GLU A 517 -28.77 -5.44 7.39
CA GLU A 517 -27.81 -4.67 8.15
C GLU A 517 -26.54 -4.38 7.36
N VAL A 518 -25.90 -5.40 6.80
CA VAL A 518 -24.52 -5.30 6.30
C VAL A 518 -24.47 -4.75 4.88
N LEU A 519 -25.36 -5.20 3.97
CA LEU A 519 -25.27 -4.82 2.54
C LEU A 519 -25.35 -3.31 2.30
N PRO A 520 -26.26 -2.54 2.94
CA PRO A 520 -26.30 -1.09 2.75
C PRO A 520 -25.03 -0.42 3.28
N ARG A 521 -24.54 -0.88 4.45
CA ARG A 521 -23.33 -0.33 5.06
C ARG A 521 -22.08 -0.63 4.23
N LEU A 522 -22.02 -1.77 3.54
CA LEU A 522 -20.93 -2.12 2.62
C LEU A 522 -20.79 -1.12 1.48
N LYS A 523 -21.86 -0.42 1.06
CA LYS A 523 -21.80 0.60 0.00
C LYS A 523 -20.94 1.81 0.37
N LYS A 524 -20.56 1.97 1.65
CA LYS A 524 -19.50 2.90 2.10
C LYS A 524 -18.16 2.61 1.42
N PHE A 525 -17.89 1.34 1.06
CA PHE A 525 -16.70 0.98 0.30
C PHE A 525 -16.92 1.15 -1.20
N ARG A 526 -15.95 1.79 -1.85
CA ARG A 526 -15.95 2.07 -3.29
C ARG A 526 -16.19 0.82 -4.17
N LYS A 527 -15.73 -0.36 -3.74
CA LYS A 527 -15.96 -1.60 -4.48
C LYS A 527 -17.45 -1.99 -4.52
N PHE A 528 -18.21 -1.74 -3.46
CA PHE A 528 -19.63 -2.07 -3.36
C PHE A 528 -20.59 -0.92 -3.67
N LYS A 529 -20.07 0.31 -3.83
CA LYS A 529 -20.88 1.53 -4.04
C LYS A 529 -21.87 1.42 -5.22
N GLU A 530 -21.43 0.79 -6.31
CA GLU A 530 -22.23 0.61 -7.53
C GLU A 530 -23.01 -0.72 -7.54
N CYS A 531 -22.92 -1.53 -6.48
CA CYS A 531 -23.70 -2.76 -6.37
C CYS A 531 -25.18 -2.40 -6.21
N LYS A 532 -26.00 -2.95 -7.10
CA LYS A 532 -27.46 -2.76 -7.07
C LYS A 532 -28.14 -4.02 -6.59
N THR A 533 -27.67 -5.18 -7.02
CA THR A 533 -28.24 -6.48 -6.67
C THR A 533 -27.37 -7.18 -5.64
N ILE A 534 -27.95 -8.10 -4.86
CA ILE A 534 -27.20 -8.96 -3.94
C ILE A 534 -26.08 -9.72 -4.68
N SER A 535 -26.35 -10.16 -5.91
CA SER A 535 -25.37 -10.83 -6.77
C SER A 535 -24.20 -9.92 -7.18
N ASP A 536 -24.38 -8.60 -7.22
CA ASP A 536 -23.26 -7.67 -7.44
C ASP A 536 -22.29 -7.67 -6.26
N PHE A 537 -22.79 -7.71 -5.03
CA PHE A 537 -21.95 -7.86 -3.83
C PHE A 537 -21.25 -9.23 -3.85
N GLY A 538 -22.01 -10.29 -4.19
CA GLY A 538 -21.50 -11.65 -4.33
C GLY A 538 -20.37 -11.78 -5.33
N ARG A 539 -20.49 -11.17 -6.51
CA ARG A 539 -19.43 -11.17 -7.54
C ARG A 539 -18.10 -10.67 -6.97
N ILE A 540 -18.16 -9.59 -6.19
CA ILE A 540 -16.97 -8.97 -5.63
C ILE A 540 -16.39 -9.81 -4.51
N ALA A 541 -17.22 -10.20 -3.54
CA ALA A 541 -16.80 -11.00 -2.40
C ALA A 541 -16.23 -12.35 -2.84
N TYR A 542 -16.95 -13.07 -3.70
CA TYR A 542 -16.52 -14.36 -4.22
C TYR A 542 -15.19 -14.27 -4.97
N TYR A 543 -15.08 -13.33 -5.92
CA TYR A 543 -13.88 -13.19 -6.73
C TYR A 543 -12.64 -12.83 -5.90
N GLU A 544 -12.80 -11.98 -4.87
CA GLU A 544 -11.72 -11.65 -3.95
C GLU A 544 -11.26 -12.87 -3.13
N ARG A 545 -12.21 -13.67 -2.62
CA ARG A 545 -11.90 -14.91 -1.91
C ARG A 545 -11.20 -15.92 -2.83
N TYR A 546 -11.72 -16.10 -4.04
CA TYR A 546 -11.18 -17.00 -5.06
C TYR A 546 -9.72 -16.65 -5.45
N LYS A 547 -9.39 -15.36 -5.58
CA LYS A 547 -8.02 -14.89 -5.87
C LYS A 547 -7.04 -14.99 -4.70
N GLY A 548 -7.39 -15.68 -3.61
CA GLY A 548 -6.48 -15.99 -2.53
C GLY A 548 -6.46 -14.98 -1.39
N LYS A 549 -7.42 -14.05 -1.29
CA LYS A 549 -7.44 -13.08 -0.18
C LYS A 549 -7.86 -13.72 1.15
N ASN A 550 -7.16 -13.34 2.21
CA ASN A 550 -7.47 -13.68 3.61
C ASN A 550 -8.83 -13.10 4.06
N ALA A 551 -9.43 -13.66 5.12
CA ALA A 551 -10.67 -13.18 5.73
C ALA A 551 -10.37 -12.17 6.84
N ILE A 552 -9.95 -10.97 6.44
CA ILE A 552 -9.54 -9.91 7.37
C ILE A 552 -10.68 -8.89 7.48
N TRP A 553 -11.67 -9.18 8.32
CA TRP A 553 -12.91 -8.40 8.39
C TRP A 553 -12.95 -7.37 9.50
N ILE A 554 -12.02 -7.36 10.47
CA ILE A 554 -11.97 -6.33 11.51
C ILE A 554 -11.95 -4.92 10.89
N PRO A 555 -11.10 -4.59 9.90
CA PRO A 555 -11.09 -3.25 9.32
C PRO A 555 -12.40 -2.90 8.60
N ILE A 556 -13.09 -3.89 8.02
CA ILE A 556 -14.37 -3.68 7.36
C ILE A 556 -15.45 -3.42 8.41
N ARG A 557 -15.50 -4.27 9.44
CA ARG A 557 -16.42 -4.20 10.57
C ARG A 557 -16.31 -2.84 11.29
N ASP A 558 -15.09 -2.42 11.62
CA ASP A 558 -14.80 -1.16 12.31
C ASP A 558 -15.26 0.07 11.53
N VAL A 559 -15.44 -0.06 10.21
CA VAL A 559 -15.96 1.02 9.36
C VAL A 559 -17.48 0.95 9.24
N ILE A 560 -18.04 -0.25 9.02
CA ILE A 560 -19.48 -0.38 8.74
C ILE A 560 -20.33 -0.27 9.99
N PHE A 561 -19.86 -0.75 11.14
CA PHE A 561 -20.57 -0.71 12.42
C PHE A 561 -20.21 0.50 13.30
N LYS A 562 -19.35 1.42 12.83
CA LYS A 562 -18.98 2.64 13.58
C LYS A 562 -20.15 3.61 13.81
N GLN A 563 -21.13 3.61 12.92
CA GLN A 563 -22.31 4.45 13.00
C GLN A 563 -23.53 3.55 12.90
N GLU A 564 -24.53 3.81 13.74
CA GLU A 564 -25.81 3.14 13.69
C GLU A 564 -26.47 3.38 12.32
N LEU A 565 -27.01 2.30 11.75
CA LEU A 565 -27.94 2.40 10.63
C LEU A 565 -29.31 2.41 11.28
N ASP A 566 -30.03 3.52 11.14
CA ASP A 566 -31.45 3.53 11.44
C ASP A 566 -32.16 2.66 10.40
N ILE A 567 -32.38 1.40 10.76
CA ILE A 567 -32.94 0.41 9.86
C ILE A 567 -34.41 0.69 9.53
N LEU A 568 -35.15 1.30 10.46
CA LEU A 568 -36.54 1.69 10.23
C LEU A 568 -36.59 2.82 9.20
N GLU A 569 -35.77 3.86 9.35
CA GLU A 569 -35.68 4.94 8.36
C GLU A 569 -35.17 4.41 7.00
N TYR A 570 -34.14 3.56 7.02
CA TYR A 570 -33.66 2.90 5.81
C TYR A 570 -34.74 2.03 5.14
N SER A 571 -35.67 1.43 5.89
CA SER A 571 -36.74 0.58 5.32
C SER A 571 -37.81 1.38 4.56
N LYS A 572 -38.08 2.63 4.96
CA LYS A 572 -39.17 3.47 4.40
C LYS A 572 -39.07 3.64 2.88
N GLN A 573 -37.87 3.69 2.33
CA GLN A 573 -37.63 3.81 0.89
C GLN A 573 -38.06 2.58 0.06
N TYR A 574 -38.47 1.50 0.70
CA TYR A 574 -38.98 0.27 0.09
C TYR A 574 -40.50 0.09 0.26
N VAL A 575 -41.15 0.80 1.18
CA VAL A 575 -42.58 0.66 1.51
C VAL A 575 -43.48 0.67 0.27
N ASP A 576 -43.41 1.73 -0.55
CA ASP A 576 -44.21 1.83 -1.78
C ASP A 576 -43.99 0.66 -2.75
N TYR A 577 -42.79 0.08 -2.76
CA TYR A 577 -42.49 -1.05 -3.63
C TYR A 577 -43.05 -2.34 -3.05
N ILE A 578 -42.97 -2.51 -1.73
CA ILE A 578 -43.52 -3.67 -1.01
C ILE A 578 -45.02 -3.75 -1.25
N GLU A 579 -45.75 -2.65 -1.05
CA GLU A 579 -47.20 -2.59 -1.25
C GLU A 579 -47.62 -2.94 -2.67
N LYS A 580 -46.84 -2.52 -3.68
CA LYS A 580 -47.10 -2.81 -5.09
C LYS A 580 -46.67 -4.22 -5.53
N ASN A 581 -45.87 -4.93 -4.73
CA ASN A 581 -45.25 -6.22 -5.12
C ASN A 581 -45.40 -7.32 -4.06
N LYS A 582 -46.42 -7.25 -3.19
CA LYS A 582 -46.66 -8.21 -2.09
C LYS A 582 -46.54 -9.68 -2.51
N SER A 583 -47.20 -10.07 -3.61
CA SER A 583 -47.18 -11.46 -4.12
C SER A 583 -45.77 -11.97 -4.48
N LYS A 584 -44.89 -11.09 -5.01
CA LYS A 584 -43.50 -11.47 -5.34
C LYS A 584 -42.64 -11.62 -4.08
N ILE A 585 -42.86 -10.77 -3.08
CA ILE A 585 -42.19 -10.84 -1.79
C ILE A 585 -42.61 -12.10 -1.04
N PHE A 586 -43.92 -12.34 -0.95
CA PHE A 586 -44.51 -13.58 -0.43
C PHE A 586 -43.82 -14.82 -1.01
N THR A 587 -43.67 -14.85 -2.35
CA THR A 587 -43.09 -16.01 -3.04
C THR A 587 -41.63 -16.25 -2.66
N LEU A 588 -40.85 -15.20 -2.40
CA LEU A 588 -39.45 -15.32 -2.01
C LEU A 588 -39.29 -15.87 -0.59
N ILE A 589 -40.11 -15.38 0.34
CA ILE A 589 -40.09 -15.77 1.76
C ILE A 589 -40.53 -17.23 1.88
N TYR A 590 -41.72 -17.56 1.37
CA TYR A 590 -42.30 -18.90 1.46
C TYR A 590 -41.39 -19.98 0.85
N LYS A 591 -40.79 -19.73 -0.32
CA LYS A 591 -39.91 -20.71 -0.97
C LYS A 591 -38.56 -20.89 -0.28
N ASN A 592 -38.13 -19.93 0.53
CA ASN A 592 -36.87 -20.01 1.26
C ASN A 592 -37.02 -20.71 2.63
N ALA A 593 -38.20 -20.65 3.24
CA ALA A 593 -38.52 -21.27 4.52
C ALA A 593 -39.90 -21.98 4.49
N PRO A 594 -40.08 -22.98 3.61
CA PRO A 594 -41.38 -23.66 3.43
C PRO A 594 -41.80 -24.52 4.63
N ASP A 595 -40.84 -24.88 5.48
CA ASP A 595 -41.00 -25.71 6.68
C ASP A 595 -41.39 -24.91 7.94
N ILE A 596 -41.29 -23.58 7.88
CA ILE A 596 -41.50 -22.68 9.03
C ILE A 596 -42.83 -21.93 8.91
N LEU A 597 -43.35 -21.71 7.70
CA LEU A 597 -44.47 -20.79 7.46
C LEU A 597 -45.57 -21.41 6.59
N SER A 598 -46.83 -21.30 7.02
CA SER A 598 -48.01 -21.62 6.18
C SER A 598 -48.27 -20.53 5.14
N LYS A 599 -49.09 -20.84 4.13
CA LYS A 599 -49.35 -19.93 3.01
C LYS A 599 -50.15 -18.69 3.45
N GLU A 600 -51.04 -18.88 4.42
CA GLU A 600 -51.92 -17.86 4.98
C GLU A 600 -51.14 -16.88 5.88
N GLU A 601 -50.20 -17.38 6.69
CA GLU A 601 -49.36 -16.58 7.61
C GLU A 601 -48.47 -15.58 6.86
N VAL A 602 -47.94 -15.94 5.67
CA VAL A 602 -47.00 -15.07 4.94
C VAL A 602 -47.66 -13.82 4.31
N VAL A 603 -48.96 -13.86 4.01
CA VAL A 603 -49.67 -12.67 3.49
C VAL A 603 -49.86 -11.63 4.60
N GLU A 604 -50.28 -12.08 5.78
CA GLU A 604 -50.41 -11.24 6.98
C GLU A 604 -49.06 -10.63 7.39
N ILE A 605 -47.98 -11.41 7.25
CA ILE A 605 -46.59 -10.97 7.48
C ILE A 605 -46.21 -9.75 6.64
N VAL A 606 -46.54 -9.73 5.34
CA VAL A 606 -46.16 -8.62 4.45
C VAL A 606 -46.91 -7.33 4.83
N ASP A 607 -48.18 -7.45 5.20
CA ASP A 607 -49.03 -6.32 5.56
C ASP A 607 -48.60 -5.74 6.91
N ARG A 608 -48.45 -6.59 7.92
CA ARG A 608 -47.96 -6.21 9.25
C ARG A 608 -46.56 -5.62 9.20
N SER A 609 -45.66 -6.17 8.39
CA SER A 609 -44.32 -5.60 8.20
C SER A 609 -44.36 -4.20 7.58
N THR A 610 -45.29 -3.95 6.64
CA THR A 610 -45.44 -2.62 6.04
C THR A 610 -45.95 -1.60 7.05
N GLU A 611 -46.85 -2.00 7.96
CA GLU A 611 -47.29 -1.16 9.07
C GLU A 611 -46.17 -0.84 10.05
N ILE A 612 -45.35 -1.83 10.42
CA ILE A 612 -44.15 -1.65 11.25
C ILE A 612 -43.21 -0.61 10.62
N MET A 613 -42.91 -0.72 9.31
CA MET A 613 -42.03 0.22 8.61
C MET A 613 -42.54 1.66 8.61
N LYS A 614 -43.86 1.86 8.70
CA LYS A 614 -44.50 3.19 8.68
C LYS A 614 -44.64 3.81 10.06
N ASN A 615 -45.03 3.01 11.05
CA ASN A 615 -45.59 3.52 12.30
C ASN A 615 -44.67 3.31 13.51
N THR A 616 -43.68 2.41 13.43
CA THR A 616 -42.78 2.11 14.54
C THR A 616 -41.68 3.17 14.66
N THR A 617 -41.42 3.60 15.90
CA THR A 617 -40.42 4.64 16.22
C THR A 617 -39.08 4.09 16.68
N SER A 618 -39.02 2.84 17.16
CA SER A 618 -37.78 2.14 17.53
C SER A 618 -37.89 0.65 17.26
N ILE A 619 -36.83 0.06 16.72
CA ILE A 619 -36.76 -1.38 16.42
C ILE A 619 -36.78 -2.22 17.70
N ASP A 620 -36.35 -1.65 18.83
CA ASP A 620 -36.30 -2.34 20.13
C ASP A 620 -37.69 -2.58 20.73
N ASN A 621 -38.71 -1.86 20.25
CA ASN A 621 -40.09 -2.02 20.68
C ASN A 621 -40.79 -3.22 20.01
N LEU A 622 -40.15 -3.86 19.04
CA LEU A 622 -40.70 -5.01 18.32
C LEU A 622 -40.38 -6.32 19.04
N THR A 623 -41.35 -7.24 19.04
CA THR A 623 -41.12 -8.63 19.42
C THR A 623 -40.15 -9.33 18.45
N ASP A 624 -39.53 -10.43 18.87
CA ASP A 624 -38.59 -11.17 18.01
C ASP A 624 -39.26 -11.65 16.71
N PHE A 625 -40.52 -12.10 16.79
CA PHE A 625 -41.32 -12.45 15.62
C PHE A 625 -41.54 -11.23 14.70
N GLU A 626 -41.85 -10.05 15.25
CA GLU A 626 -42.02 -8.83 14.47
C GLU A 626 -40.73 -8.37 13.78
N LYS A 627 -39.57 -8.53 14.44
CA LYS A 627 -38.25 -8.27 13.84
C LYS A 627 -37.97 -9.25 12.70
N GLU A 628 -38.24 -10.53 12.91
CA GLU A 628 -38.04 -11.57 11.91
C GLU A 628 -38.84 -11.27 10.63
N ILE A 629 -40.13 -10.98 10.75
CA ILE A 629 -40.99 -10.68 9.60
C ILE A 629 -40.58 -9.37 8.92
N PHE A 630 -40.19 -8.36 9.71
CA PHE A 630 -39.69 -7.08 9.20
C PHE A 630 -38.46 -7.27 8.30
N TYR A 631 -37.45 -7.99 8.79
CA TYR A 631 -36.22 -8.21 8.04
C TYR A 631 -36.42 -9.10 6.82
N ASN A 632 -37.27 -10.14 6.91
CA ASN A 632 -37.62 -11.00 5.77
C ASN A 632 -38.25 -10.22 4.62
N VAL A 633 -39.20 -9.33 4.94
CA VAL A 633 -39.86 -8.49 3.93
C VAL A 633 -38.91 -7.43 3.38
N LEU A 634 -38.12 -6.77 4.25
CA LEU A 634 -37.15 -5.75 3.84
C LEU A 634 -36.09 -6.33 2.89
N VAL A 635 -35.45 -7.44 3.25
CA VAL A 635 -34.40 -8.04 2.40
C VAL A 635 -34.97 -8.58 1.09
N SER A 636 -36.22 -9.08 1.10
CA SER A 636 -36.91 -9.50 -0.12
C SER A 636 -37.17 -8.31 -1.05
N ALA A 637 -37.55 -7.16 -0.50
CA ALA A 637 -37.67 -5.92 -1.26
C ALA A 637 -36.31 -5.45 -1.78
N MET A 638 -35.24 -5.52 -0.99
CA MET A 638 -33.86 -5.23 -1.41
C MET A 638 -33.41 -6.17 -2.55
N LYS A 639 -33.73 -7.46 -2.50
CA LYS A 639 -33.41 -8.43 -3.56
C LYS A 639 -34.10 -8.07 -4.88
N LEU A 640 -35.35 -7.58 -4.81
CA LEU A 640 -36.17 -7.31 -5.99
C LEU A 640 -35.99 -5.90 -6.57
N LYS A 641 -35.87 -4.89 -5.71
CA LYS A 641 -35.73 -3.45 -6.08
C LYS A 641 -34.26 -3.01 -6.17
N GLY A 642 -33.38 -3.73 -5.50
CA GLY A 642 -31.96 -3.42 -5.36
C GLY A 642 -31.63 -2.85 -3.97
N VAL A 643 -30.39 -3.01 -3.55
CA VAL A 643 -29.82 -2.45 -2.31
C VAL A 643 -29.46 -0.99 -2.56
N LYS A 644 -30.07 -0.09 -1.81
CA LYS A 644 -29.90 1.36 -1.95
C LYS A 644 -28.71 1.90 -1.18
#